data_AF-A0A346R4F3-F1
#
_entry.id   AF-A0A346R4F3-F1
#
_cell.length_a   1.000
_cell.length_b   1.000
_cell.length_c   1.000
_cell.angle_alpha   90.00
_cell.angle_beta   90.00
_cell.angle_gamma   90.00
#
_symmetry.space_group_name_H-M   'P 1'
#
loop_
_entity.id
_entity.type
_entity.pdbx_description
1 polymer ?
#
loop_
_entity_poly.entity_id
_entity_poly.type
_entity_poly.pdbx_seq_one_letter_code
_entity_poly.pdbx_strand_id
1 'polypeptide(L)'
;MCGICGEINFNGAMASAAAIERMADCMAPRGPNGAGIVIRGNAGFGHRRLKIIDLTEKAAQPFVDTALGLTIAFNGCIYNYQELRAELTALGHTFASHGDTEVILKAWSQWGPDAVEKLQGMFAFAIHDRDSGRLALVRDRFGIKPLYLSQSGRRLRFASTLPALLKAGDVDTSIDPIALHHYMSWHAVVPAPHTILKGVRKLPAATIRIFQPDGSSSDTTYWRPDFSKSQADLSLSAEDWRDRVLDALRLAVKRRMVADVPVGVLLSGGVDSSLIVGLLAEEGQSGLTTFSIGFEEANGEKGDEFQYSDLIADHYGTRHNKIFIPSAEMMENLPSAIAAMSEPMVSYDNIGFYLLSREVSKHIKVVQSGQGADEVFGGYHWYPPLINSNDPVGDYADAFFDRTHAQLSRHVAPEYLADHDASRAFVEAHFNRPGADDPVDKALRLDTNVMLVDDPVKRVDNMTMAWGLEARVPFLDHELVELAGRIPAEHKLAQGGKGVLKEAARLVVPAAVIDRPKGYFPVPALKYIQGVYLDMVRDALTNDAARSRGLFRQEYLQTLFDAPTEHITKLRGSELWQVAQLEMWLQAQGSEHGGEDAQAAEGGLRPSAPPHARPWTEAADRRRRGLRQVRIHDRLRLGTAGLRRDLHQARGSGRHLARGASRLPRHRVLRARSACIAGRCPPGAVSRSLAHLPARPLHLPPGAQESERVFRPPVEHPRGRRGHQRHLFDTRHGAGSSGILLVQAQRPGNHGAGRGRRGERRNPGHRYRDRSQAGHRRPGVRLLLVVSGRQPAGPSPGHRRGPGAPAGGTVSGARAANLDLSVMHDNEQAIALYEKLGFHRVPFFTVKRKNPINEEFFAGPATDAKLNPYGAIIVNEARRRGIHVEVTDAEGGFFRLTYGGRSVHCRESLSEFTTGIAVSICDDKAVTRRVVAAAGVHVPEQLETDDETAIEAFLEKYGSVVVKPARGEQGRGVFVHLTTMGEITAAIDAARQLCDRVLIEEFVTGEDLRLIVIDYRVVAAAVRRPPRITGDGETSIRELIAKQSRRRSAATGGESAIPLDEETRRCVADAGHTLDEVLPARTELTVRRSANLHTGGTIHDVTGEVHPVLVEAAVAAAKAIEIPVTGIDLMVKSPRVPDYRFIEANERPGLANHEPQPTAERFIDLLFPLSLPQAAREARRK
;
A
#
# COMPACT_ATOMS: atom_id res chain seq x y z
N MET A 1 3.79 -7.27 -1.74
CA MET A 1 4.93 -6.63 -2.45
C MET A 1 4.86 -5.13 -2.34
N CYS A 2 5.86 -4.44 -2.86
CA CYS A 2 6.05 -3.00 -2.72
C CYS A 2 6.12 -2.30 -4.08
N GLY A 3 6.29 -0.98 -4.06
CA GLY A 3 6.84 -0.21 -5.18
C GLY A 3 8.15 0.45 -4.74
N ILE A 4 9.23 0.28 -5.49
CA ILE A 4 10.50 0.97 -5.27
C ILE A 4 10.82 1.92 -6.42
N CYS A 5 11.45 3.04 -6.13
CA CYS A 5 11.97 3.96 -7.13
C CYS A 5 13.18 4.76 -6.60
N GLY A 6 13.85 5.46 -7.50
CA GLY A 6 14.92 6.39 -7.13
C GLY A 6 15.49 7.16 -8.30
N GLU A 7 16.30 8.17 -7.98
CA GLU A 7 17.02 9.03 -8.90
C GLU A 7 18.47 9.19 -8.42
N ILE A 8 19.43 8.94 -9.32
CA ILE A 8 20.85 9.25 -9.12
C ILE A 8 21.28 10.25 -10.22
N ASN A 9 21.89 11.36 -9.84
CA ASN A 9 22.46 12.34 -10.77
C ASN A 9 24.00 12.23 -10.78
N PHE A 10 24.57 11.83 -11.91
CA PHE A 10 26.01 11.58 -12.10
C PHE A 10 26.83 12.88 -12.23
N ASN A 11 26.16 14.01 -12.51
CA ASN A 11 26.78 15.34 -12.55
C ASN A 11 26.88 16.02 -11.17
N GLY A 12 26.52 15.32 -10.08
CA GLY A 12 26.54 15.86 -8.71
C GLY A 12 25.39 16.83 -8.35
N ALA A 13 24.44 17.06 -9.26
CA ALA A 13 23.21 17.81 -8.93
C ALA A 13 22.36 17.05 -7.90
N MET A 14 21.58 17.75 -7.07
CA MET A 14 20.74 17.08 -6.07
C MET A 14 19.62 16.24 -6.71
N ALA A 15 19.29 15.09 -6.12
CA ALA A 15 18.17 14.26 -6.56
C ALA A 15 16.82 14.96 -6.33
N SER A 16 15.94 14.90 -7.32
CA SER A 16 14.67 15.62 -7.33
C SER A 16 13.60 14.95 -6.46
N ALA A 17 13.34 15.54 -5.29
CA ALA A 17 12.31 15.09 -4.35
C ALA A 17 10.95 14.92 -5.04
N ALA A 18 10.49 15.94 -5.76
CA ALA A 18 9.19 15.92 -6.43
C ALA A 18 9.11 14.88 -7.57
N ALA A 19 10.24 14.49 -8.19
CA ALA A 19 10.24 13.41 -9.18
C ALA A 19 10.10 12.04 -8.50
N ILE A 20 10.80 11.83 -7.38
CA ILE A 20 10.71 10.59 -6.57
C ILE A 20 9.33 10.45 -5.94
N GLU A 21 8.74 11.56 -5.47
CA GLU A 21 7.38 11.62 -4.95
C GLU A 21 6.35 11.20 -6.00
N ARG A 22 6.37 11.78 -7.22
CA ARG A 22 5.50 11.35 -8.33
C ARG A 22 5.71 9.88 -8.74
N MET A 23 6.95 9.37 -8.70
CA MET A 23 7.22 7.95 -8.95
C MET A 23 6.58 7.06 -7.87
N ALA A 24 6.73 7.42 -6.59
CA ALA A 24 6.15 6.68 -5.47
C ALA A 24 4.61 6.76 -5.46
N ASP A 25 4.04 7.93 -5.75
CA ASP A 25 2.59 8.14 -5.79
C ASP A 25 1.92 7.33 -6.91
N CYS A 26 2.55 7.25 -8.10
CA CYS A 26 2.11 6.37 -9.18
C CYS A 26 2.06 4.88 -8.79
N MET A 27 2.80 4.48 -7.74
CA MET A 27 2.84 3.10 -7.23
C MET A 27 2.09 2.92 -5.91
N ALA A 28 1.26 3.89 -5.49
CA ALA A 28 0.51 3.79 -4.23
C ALA A 28 -0.34 2.51 -4.09
N PRO A 29 -1.05 2.01 -5.12
CA PRO A 29 -1.84 0.77 -5.02
C PRO A 29 -0.97 -0.47 -4.74
N ARG A 30 0.31 -0.45 -5.15
CA ARG A 30 1.26 -1.53 -4.88
C ARG A 30 1.67 -1.60 -3.41
N GLY A 31 1.65 -0.48 -2.68
CA GLY A 31 2.11 -0.43 -1.29
C GLY A 31 1.27 0.52 -0.43
N PRO A 32 0.00 0.19 -0.15
CA PRO A 32 -0.95 1.08 0.52
C PRO A 32 -0.81 1.12 2.06
N ASN A 33 0.20 0.50 2.65
CA ASN A 33 0.37 0.42 4.12
C ASN A 33 1.50 1.30 4.67
N GLY A 34 2.18 2.08 3.82
CA GLY A 34 3.22 3.01 4.23
C GLY A 34 3.98 3.59 3.05
N ALA A 35 4.64 4.72 3.25
CA ALA A 35 5.46 5.37 2.24
C ALA A 35 6.72 5.97 2.89
N GLY A 36 7.79 6.09 2.12
CA GLY A 36 9.02 6.75 2.56
C GLY A 36 9.84 7.28 1.40
N ILE A 37 10.55 8.37 1.65
CA ILE A 37 11.50 8.99 0.71
C ILE A 37 12.78 9.33 1.49
N VAL A 38 13.93 9.02 0.92
CA VAL A 38 15.26 9.33 1.47
C VAL A 38 16.09 10.00 0.40
N ILE A 39 16.65 11.18 0.69
CA ILE A 39 17.48 11.95 -0.25
C ILE A 39 18.80 12.31 0.42
N ARG A 40 19.91 12.07 -0.27
CA ARG A 40 21.29 12.30 0.19
C ARG A 40 22.12 12.84 -0.97
N GLY A 41 22.16 14.17 -1.09
CA GLY A 41 22.88 14.84 -2.16
C GLY A 41 22.32 14.48 -3.53
N ASN A 42 23.14 13.88 -4.38
CA ASN A 42 22.81 13.47 -5.75
C ASN A 42 22.07 12.13 -5.86
N ALA A 43 21.86 11.42 -4.75
CA ALA A 43 21.11 10.17 -4.68
C ALA A 43 19.79 10.34 -3.92
N GLY A 44 18.71 9.76 -4.43
CA GLY A 44 17.40 9.75 -3.79
C GLY A 44 16.61 8.48 -4.08
N PHE A 45 15.83 8.04 -3.09
CA PHE A 45 15.10 6.77 -3.07
C PHE A 45 13.66 7.01 -2.58
N GLY A 46 12.70 6.30 -3.15
CA GLY A 46 11.29 6.32 -2.74
C GLY A 46 10.71 4.91 -2.65
N HIS A 47 9.79 4.70 -1.71
CA HIS A 47 9.17 3.40 -1.42
C HIS A 47 7.68 3.53 -1.12
N ARG A 48 6.89 2.56 -1.60
CA ARG A 48 5.51 2.28 -1.18
C ARG A 48 5.45 0.86 -0.62
N ARG A 49 4.96 0.72 0.61
CA ARG A 49 5.05 -0.51 1.40
C ARG A 49 3.71 -1.20 1.57
N LEU A 50 3.61 -2.47 1.17
CA LEU A 50 2.64 -3.41 1.74
C LEU A 50 3.31 -4.13 2.92
N LYS A 51 2.61 -4.28 4.04
CA LYS A 51 3.16 -4.92 5.24
C LYS A 51 2.83 -6.41 5.26
N ILE A 52 3.87 -7.24 5.10
CA ILE A 52 3.81 -8.72 5.09
C ILE A 52 4.83 -9.34 6.05
N ILE A 53 6.07 -8.83 6.11
CA ILE A 53 7.10 -9.23 7.09
C ILE A 53 7.54 -7.97 7.87
N ASP A 54 7.70 -8.12 9.19
CA ASP A 54 7.85 -7.09 10.22
C ASP A 54 6.85 -5.94 10.04
N LEU A 55 5.61 -6.13 10.51
CA LEU A 55 4.52 -5.16 10.37
C LEU A 55 4.79 -3.80 11.08
N THR A 56 5.88 -3.67 11.84
CA THR A 56 6.27 -2.43 12.53
C THR A 56 6.97 -1.44 11.60
N GLU A 57 7.16 -0.19 12.07
CA GLU A 57 7.97 0.81 11.36
C GLU A 57 9.48 0.55 11.46
N LYS A 58 9.94 -0.48 12.16
CA LYS A 58 11.38 -0.84 12.18
C LYS A 58 11.86 -1.31 10.80
N ALA A 59 11.00 -1.98 10.05
CA ALA A 59 11.24 -2.38 8.66
C ALA A 59 10.60 -1.40 7.64
N ALA A 60 10.40 -0.13 8.02
CA ALA A 60 10.05 0.92 7.07
C ALA A 60 11.17 1.11 6.03
N GLN A 61 10.80 1.60 4.85
CA GLN A 61 11.69 1.76 3.71
C GLN A 61 11.53 3.13 3.03
N PRO A 62 12.54 3.67 2.31
CA PRO A 62 13.88 3.13 2.10
C PRO A 62 14.65 2.93 3.41
N PHE A 63 15.21 1.73 3.61
CA PHE A 63 15.87 1.35 4.85
C PHE A 63 17.32 1.88 4.82
N VAL A 64 17.80 2.41 5.94
CA VAL A 64 19.09 3.11 6.02
C VAL A 64 19.89 2.58 7.19
N ASP A 65 21.03 1.97 6.92
CA ASP A 65 22.03 1.69 7.95
C ASP A 65 23.06 2.84 7.96
N THR A 66 23.03 3.65 9.01
CA THR A 66 23.95 4.79 9.15
C THR A 66 25.39 4.39 9.46
N ALA A 67 25.60 3.22 10.09
CA ALA A 67 26.92 2.72 10.46
C ALA A 67 27.61 2.08 9.25
N LEU A 68 26.90 1.26 8.49
CA LEU A 68 27.38 0.67 7.24
C LEU A 68 27.42 1.68 6.08
N GLY A 69 26.72 2.81 6.20
CA GLY A 69 26.63 3.83 5.14
C GLY A 69 25.67 3.49 4.00
N LEU A 70 25.05 2.31 4.03
CA LEU A 70 24.20 1.79 2.97
C LEU A 70 22.75 2.28 3.09
N THR A 71 22.08 2.43 1.95
CA THR A 71 20.64 2.72 1.83
C THR A 71 20.02 1.77 0.81
N ILE A 72 18.90 1.13 1.16
CA ILE A 72 18.21 0.16 0.31
C ILE A 72 16.74 0.52 0.09
N ALA A 73 16.26 0.34 -1.14
CA ALA A 73 14.84 0.12 -1.42
C ALA A 73 14.66 -1.26 -2.06
N PHE A 74 13.77 -2.06 -1.49
CA PHE A 74 13.51 -3.45 -1.81
C PHE A 74 12.02 -3.71 -2.01
N ASN A 75 11.70 -4.29 -3.17
CA ASN A 75 10.42 -4.91 -3.51
C ASN A 75 10.67 -6.41 -3.61
N GLY A 76 10.22 -7.20 -2.65
CA GLY A 76 10.43 -8.65 -2.66
C GLY A 76 9.96 -9.34 -1.39
N CYS A 77 10.29 -10.63 -1.33
CA CYS A 77 10.24 -11.47 -0.14
C CYS A 77 11.42 -12.46 -0.21
N ILE A 78 12.28 -12.47 0.80
CA ILE A 78 13.34 -13.48 0.96
C ILE A 78 12.83 -14.56 1.91
N TYR A 79 12.66 -15.78 1.41
CA TYR A 79 12.10 -16.89 2.18
C TYR A 79 13.09 -17.40 3.24
N ASN A 80 14.39 -17.49 2.91
CA ASN A 80 15.45 -17.96 3.81
C ASN A 80 16.07 -16.84 4.69
N TYR A 81 15.32 -15.77 4.97
CA TYR A 81 15.86 -14.62 5.70
C TYR A 81 16.17 -14.93 7.18
N GLN A 82 15.55 -15.95 7.77
CA GLN A 82 15.75 -16.31 9.18
C GLN A 82 17.08 -17.05 9.37
N GLU A 83 17.39 -17.95 8.45
CA GLU A 83 18.63 -18.70 8.35
C GLU A 83 19.81 -17.76 8.06
N LEU A 84 19.66 -16.87 7.07
CA LEU A 84 20.66 -15.84 6.76
C LEU A 84 20.87 -14.87 7.92
N ARG A 85 19.80 -14.50 8.65
CA ARG A 85 19.92 -13.70 9.87
C ARG A 85 20.70 -14.44 10.95
N ALA A 86 20.51 -15.74 11.13
CA ALA A 86 21.26 -16.54 12.08
C ALA A 86 22.75 -16.62 11.70
N GLU A 87 23.06 -16.88 10.42
CA GLU A 87 24.43 -16.86 9.89
C GLU A 87 25.11 -15.50 10.14
N LEU A 88 24.44 -14.40 9.76
CA LEU A 88 24.97 -13.04 9.95
C LEU A 88 25.12 -12.65 11.44
N THR A 89 24.21 -13.11 12.31
CA THR A 89 24.33 -12.89 13.76
C THR A 89 25.52 -13.65 14.34
N ALA A 90 25.80 -14.87 13.88
CA ALA A 90 27.00 -15.62 14.24
C ALA A 90 28.30 -14.96 13.72
N LEU A 91 28.23 -14.26 12.57
CA LEU A 91 29.30 -13.40 12.05
C LEU A 91 29.38 -12.02 12.74
N GLY A 92 28.58 -11.76 13.78
CA GLY A 92 28.64 -10.56 14.61
C GLY A 92 27.76 -9.38 14.18
N HIS A 93 26.87 -9.55 13.19
CA HIS A 93 25.93 -8.51 12.80
C HIS A 93 24.82 -8.31 13.85
N THR A 94 24.40 -7.07 14.01
CA THR A 94 23.28 -6.69 14.88
C THR A 94 22.14 -6.10 14.05
N PHE A 95 20.90 -6.38 14.48
CA PHE A 95 19.68 -6.09 13.72
C PHE A 95 18.72 -5.18 14.51
N ALA A 96 18.21 -4.14 13.87
CA ALA A 96 17.24 -3.21 14.45
C ALA A 96 15.78 -3.66 14.25
N SER A 97 15.51 -4.38 13.17
CA SER A 97 14.19 -4.86 12.72
C SER A 97 14.04 -6.38 12.87
N HIS A 98 12.94 -6.93 12.36
CA HIS A 98 12.79 -8.36 12.09
C HIS A 98 12.46 -8.65 10.62
N GLY A 99 12.63 -7.67 9.73
CA GLY A 99 12.36 -7.79 8.30
C GLY A 99 13.53 -8.37 7.52
N ASP A 100 13.21 -9.06 6.43
CA ASP A 100 14.16 -9.55 5.43
C ASP A 100 14.99 -8.43 4.76
N THR A 101 14.41 -7.23 4.66
CA THR A 101 15.04 -6.03 4.09
C THR A 101 16.39 -5.70 4.76
N GLU A 102 16.48 -5.84 6.08
CA GLU A 102 17.75 -5.59 6.80
C GLU A 102 18.73 -6.74 6.58
N VAL A 103 18.25 -7.98 6.45
CA VAL A 103 19.08 -9.16 6.15
C VAL A 103 19.78 -9.01 4.80
N ILE A 104 19.10 -8.52 3.77
CA ILE A 104 19.74 -8.19 2.47
C ILE A 104 20.86 -7.16 2.65
N LEU A 105 20.62 -6.12 3.45
CA LEU A 105 21.60 -5.04 3.64
C LEU A 105 22.85 -5.48 4.42
N LYS A 106 22.66 -6.31 5.46
CA LYS A 106 23.77 -6.94 6.21
C LYS A 106 24.53 -7.95 5.34
N ALA A 107 23.81 -8.80 4.58
CA ALA A 107 24.40 -9.76 3.65
C ALA A 107 25.27 -9.08 2.60
N TRP A 108 24.76 -8.02 1.95
CA TRP A 108 25.52 -7.21 1.00
C TRP A 108 26.76 -6.57 1.62
N SER A 109 26.67 -6.11 2.87
CA SER A 109 27.84 -5.59 3.60
C SER A 109 28.85 -6.65 4.03
N GLN A 110 28.47 -7.93 4.06
CA GLN A 110 29.29 -9.05 4.52
C GLN A 110 29.97 -9.82 3.37
N TRP A 111 29.27 -9.95 2.23
CA TRP A 111 29.71 -10.75 1.09
C TRP A 111 29.71 -9.98 -0.24
N GLY A 112 29.32 -8.70 -0.25
CA GLY A 112 29.25 -7.92 -1.49
C GLY A 112 28.21 -8.48 -2.47
N PRO A 113 28.49 -8.48 -3.79
CA PRO A 113 27.61 -9.07 -4.80
C PRO A 113 27.25 -10.54 -4.56
N ASP A 114 28.19 -11.32 -4.03
CA ASP A 114 28.07 -12.77 -3.78
C ASP A 114 26.94 -13.09 -2.78
N ALA A 115 26.52 -12.10 -1.97
CA ALA A 115 25.35 -12.16 -1.12
C ALA A 115 24.06 -12.54 -1.88
N VAL A 116 23.97 -12.22 -3.17
CA VAL A 116 22.76 -12.43 -3.99
C VAL A 116 22.53 -13.90 -4.31
N GLU A 117 23.59 -14.72 -4.43
CA GLU A 117 23.47 -16.15 -4.68
C GLU A 117 22.78 -16.87 -3.52
N LYS A 118 23.12 -16.46 -2.28
CA LYS A 118 22.53 -16.92 -1.01
C LYS A 118 21.03 -16.58 -0.84
N LEU A 119 20.47 -15.64 -1.62
CA LEU A 119 19.07 -15.23 -1.48
C LEU A 119 18.13 -16.24 -2.14
N GLN A 120 17.25 -16.87 -1.35
CA GLN A 120 16.13 -17.68 -1.84
C GLN A 120 14.84 -16.85 -1.74
N GLY A 121 14.36 -16.32 -2.86
CA GLY A 121 13.23 -15.38 -2.86
C GLY A 121 12.88 -14.85 -4.23
N MET A 122 11.88 -13.96 -4.25
CA MET A 122 11.52 -13.10 -5.39
C MET A 122 11.81 -11.65 -5.00
N PHE A 123 12.59 -10.93 -5.80
CA PHE A 123 13.17 -9.65 -5.38
C PHE A 123 13.64 -8.76 -6.53
N ALA A 124 13.39 -7.47 -6.35
CA ALA A 124 14.06 -6.38 -7.03
C ALA A 124 14.51 -5.38 -5.96
N PHE A 125 15.79 -5.02 -5.93
CA PHE A 125 16.29 -4.04 -4.99
C PHE A 125 17.36 -3.12 -5.57
N ALA A 126 17.50 -1.98 -4.90
CA ALA A 126 18.48 -0.96 -5.19
C ALA A 126 19.24 -0.65 -3.89
N ILE A 127 20.57 -0.80 -3.87
CA ILE A 127 21.45 -0.44 -2.74
C ILE A 127 22.38 0.68 -3.20
N HIS A 128 22.39 1.81 -2.50
CA HIS A 128 23.38 2.87 -2.65
C HIS A 128 24.34 2.91 -1.47
N ASP A 129 25.64 2.91 -1.77
CA ASP A 129 26.73 3.10 -0.82
C ASP A 129 27.11 4.59 -0.75
N ARG A 130 26.98 5.19 0.45
CA ARG A 130 27.36 6.59 0.72
C ARG A 130 28.83 6.89 0.41
N ASP A 131 29.74 5.94 0.65
CA ASP A 131 31.17 6.22 0.75
C ASP A 131 31.92 5.93 -0.57
N SER A 132 31.47 4.93 -1.35
CA SER A 132 31.94 4.77 -2.75
C SER A 132 31.06 5.48 -3.79
N GLY A 133 29.86 5.93 -3.42
CA GLY A 133 28.89 6.55 -4.34
C GLY A 133 28.30 5.59 -5.37
N ARG A 134 28.48 4.27 -5.20
CA ARG A 134 27.98 3.24 -6.11
C ARG A 134 26.51 2.93 -5.87
N LEU A 135 25.80 2.63 -6.95
CA LEU A 135 24.46 2.04 -6.92
C LEU A 135 24.53 0.62 -7.47
N ALA A 136 24.13 -0.37 -6.69
CA ALA A 136 23.81 -1.71 -7.17
C ALA A 136 22.29 -1.84 -7.37
N LEU A 137 21.88 -2.29 -8.55
CA LEU A 137 20.52 -2.72 -8.86
C LEU A 137 20.52 -4.22 -9.11
N VAL A 138 19.61 -4.95 -8.46
CA VAL A 138 19.55 -6.41 -8.50
C VAL A 138 18.12 -6.87 -8.76
N ARG A 139 17.95 -7.87 -9.63
CA ARG A 139 16.67 -8.51 -9.95
C ARG A 139 16.78 -10.04 -9.91
N ASP A 140 15.77 -10.69 -9.35
CA ASP A 140 15.76 -12.13 -9.06
C ASP A 140 15.86 -13.04 -10.31
N ARG A 141 16.10 -14.34 -10.03
CA ARG A 141 16.40 -15.40 -11.00
C ARG A 141 15.40 -15.50 -12.16
N PHE A 142 14.11 -15.26 -11.92
CA PHE A 142 13.05 -15.32 -12.94
C PHE A 142 12.39 -13.96 -13.19
N GLY A 143 13.00 -12.86 -12.71
CA GLY A 143 12.46 -11.52 -12.83
C GLY A 143 11.09 -11.33 -12.15
N ILE A 144 10.75 -12.14 -11.14
CA ILE A 144 9.44 -12.21 -10.50
C ILE A 144 9.01 -10.86 -9.93
N LYS A 145 9.97 -10.04 -9.51
CA LYS A 145 9.74 -8.61 -9.27
C LYS A 145 10.25 -7.74 -10.43
N PRO A 146 9.44 -6.80 -10.94
CA PRO A 146 9.85 -5.91 -12.02
C PRO A 146 10.82 -4.81 -11.53
N LEU A 147 11.73 -4.42 -12.42
CA LEU A 147 12.59 -3.25 -12.26
C LEU A 147 12.87 -2.61 -13.63
N TYR A 148 12.35 -1.40 -13.82
CA TYR A 148 12.51 -0.57 -15.00
C TYR A 148 13.48 0.57 -14.73
N LEU A 149 14.21 0.97 -15.76
CA LEU A 149 15.27 1.99 -15.75
C LEU A 149 14.99 3.03 -16.83
N SER A 150 15.31 4.29 -16.54
CA SER A 150 15.47 5.33 -17.58
C SER A 150 16.77 6.08 -17.31
N GLN A 151 17.67 6.10 -18.30
CA GLN A 151 19.04 6.58 -18.14
C GLN A 151 19.38 7.61 -19.24
N SER A 152 20.03 8.68 -18.81
CA SER A 152 20.71 9.66 -19.66
C SER A 152 22.16 9.81 -19.20
N GLY A 153 23.02 10.46 -19.99
CA GLY A 153 24.40 10.79 -19.61
C GLY A 153 24.56 11.78 -18.44
N ARG A 154 23.47 12.11 -17.72
CA ARG A 154 23.49 12.96 -16.52
C ARG A 154 22.76 12.33 -15.32
N ARG A 155 21.83 11.40 -15.57
CA ARG A 155 20.88 10.89 -14.56
C ARG A 155 20.46 9.46 -14.88
N LEU A 156 20.36 8.64 -13.84
CA LEU A 156 19.60 7.39 -13.84
C LEU A 156 18.34 7.57 -12.97
N ARG A 157 17.21 7.07 -13.44
CA ARG A 157 16.03 6.75 -12.63
C ARG A 157 15.72 5.27 -12.73
N PHE A 158 15.17 4.72 -11.65
CA PHE A 158 14.64 3.36 -11.63
C PHE A 158 13.28 3.34 -10.92
N ALA A 159 12.41 2.40 -11.30
CA ALA A 159 11.13 2.15 -10.63
C ALA A 159 10.64 0.70 -10.82
N SER A 160 9.75 0.21 -9.94
CA SER A 160 9.07 -1.09 -10.14
C SER A 160 8.08 -1.10 -11.30
N THR A 161 7.69 0.05 -11.84
CA THR A 161 6.76 0.15 -12.97
C THR A 161 7.26 1.21 -13.96
N LEU A 162 7.09 0.98 -15.26
CA LEU A 162 7.38 1.96 -16.30
C LEU A 162 6.51 3.23 -16.19
N PRO A 163 5.18 3.14 -15.92
CA PRO A 163 4.33 4.31 -15.67
C PRO A 163 4.88 5.29 -14.63
N ALA A 164 5.49 4.79 -13.55
CA ALA A 164 6.13 5.65 -12.54
C ALA A 164 7.27 6.50 -13.14
N LEU A 165 8.13 5.92 -13.99
CA LEU A 165 9.19 6.65 -14.68
C LEU A 165 8.63 7.77 -15.58
N LEU A 166 7.50 7.52 -16.25
CA LEU A 166 6.81 8.54 -17.04
C LEU A 166 6.29 9.69 -16.17
N LYS A 167 5.70 9.39 -14.99
CA LYS A 167 5.26 10.44 -14.05
C LYS A 167 6.43 11.23 -13.46
N ALA A 168 7.67 10.75 -13.55
CA ALA A 168 8.86 11.56 -13.23
C ALA A 168 9.09 12.70 -14.25
N GLY A 169 8.65 12.53 -15.51
CA GLY A 169 8.88 13.43 -16.65
C GLY A 169 10.31 13.32 -17.21
N ASP A 170 10.59 13.93 -18.36
CA ASP A 170 11.93 13.92 -18.99
C ASP A 170 12.44 12.48 -19.27
N VAL A 171 11.64 11.76 -20.08
CA VAL A 171 11.86 10.38 -20.56
C VAL A 171 11.48 10.36 -22.04
N ASP A 172 12.27 9.67 -22.87
CA ASP A 172 11.97 9.47 -24.30
C ASP A 172 10.81 8.47 -24.48
N THR A 173 9.65 8.98 -24.94
CA THR A 173 8.41 8.23 -25.20
C THR A 173 8.29 7.73 -26.65
N SER A 174 9.32 7.89 -27.48
CA SER A 174 9.28 7.33 -28.84
C SER A 174 9.18 5.80 -28.82
N ILE A 175 8.49 5.24 -29.81
CA ILE A 175 8.34 3.79 -29.94
C ILE A 175 9.68 3.17 -30.33
N ASP A 176 10.05 2.08 -29.68
CA ASP A 176 11.22 1.28 -30.00
C ASP A 176 10.87 0.23 -31.09
N PRO A 177 11.41 0.30 -32.32
CA PRO A 177 11.05 -0.62 -33.41
C PRO A 177 11.36 -2.09 -33.11
N ILE A 178 12.41 -2.36 -32.32
CA ILE A 178 12.77 -3.72 -31.89
C ILE A 178 11.73 -4.22 -30.89
N ALA A 179 11.33 -3.39 -29.93
CA ALA A 179 10.27 -3.72 -28.99
C ALA A 179 8.91 -3.95 -29.68
N LEU A 180 8.58 -3.13 -30.69
CA LEU A 180 7.35 -3.29 -31.48
C LEU A 180 7.38 -4.58 -32.30
N HIS A 181 8.51 -4.91 -32.94
CA HIS A 181 8.68 -6.17 -33.65
C HIS A 181 8.51 -7.37 -32.71
N HIS A 182 9.10 -7.32 -31.52
CA HIS A 182 8.89 -8.34 -30.49
C HIS A 182 7.43 -8.45 -30.06
N TYR A 183 6.78 -7.31 -29.78
CA TYR A 183 5.37 -7.29 -29.35
C TYR A 183 4.43 -7.89 -30.40
N MET A 184 4.63 -7.54 -31.67
CA MET A 184 3.76 -7.95 -32.78
C MET A 184 4.10 -9.33 -33.32
N SER A 185 5.37 -9.73 -33.44
CA SER A 185 5.72 -11.02 -34.06
C SER A 185 5.78 -12.16 -33.04
N TRP A 186 6.21 -11.87 -31.81
CA TRP A 186 6.50 -12.86 -30.76
C TRP A 186 5.52 -12.76 -29.58
N HIS A 187 4.22 -12.65 -29.87
CA HIS A 187 3.11 -12.77 -28.91
C HIS A 187 3.25 -11.91 -27.64
N ALA A 188 3.47 -10.60 -27.82
CA ALA A 188 3.70 -9.62 -26.75
C ALA A 188 4.95 -9.84 -25.86
N VAL A 189 5.80 -10.84 -26.16
CA VAL A 189 7.05 -11.10 -25.44
C VAL A 189 8.11 -10.09 -25.87
N VAL A 190 8.24 -8.99 -25.12
CA VAL A 190 9.23 -7.92 -25.36
C VAL A 190 10.43 -8.11 -24.44
N PRO A 191 11.49 -8.85 -24.83
CA PRO A 191 12.58 -9.22 -23.92
C PRO A 191 13.37 -8.02 -23.40
N ALA A 192 13.86 -8.15 -22.15
CA ALA A 192 14.85 -7.23 -21.61
C ALA A 192 16.12 -7.18 -22.51
N PRO A 193 16.71 -5.99 -22.76
CA PRO A 193 16.46 -4.73 -22.05
C PRO A 193 15.31 -3.88 -22.61
N HIS A 194 14.67 -4.24 -23.71
CA HIS A 194 13.71 -3.38 -24.40
C HIS A 194 12.40 -3.21 -23.60
N THR A 195 11.71 -2.10 -23.87
CA THR A 195 10.27 -1.90 -23.62
C THR A 195 9.71 -1.16 -24.82
N ILE A 196 8.38 -1.09 -24.98
CA ILE A 196 7.73 -0.34 -26.09
C ILE A 196 8.23 1.11 -26.18
N LEU A 197 8.57 1.75 -25.06
CA LEU A 197 9.08 3.12 -25.02
C LEU A 197 10.62 3.10 -24.97
N LYS A 198 11.25 3.76 -25.94
CA LYS A 198 12.70 3.75 -26.17
C LYS A 198 13.53 4.31 -25.01
N GLY A 199 13.01 5.31 -24.31
CA GLY A 199 13.61 5.90 -23.11
C GLY A 199 13.49 5.07 -21.83
N VAL A 200 12.83 3.90 -21.88
CA VAL A 200 12.69 2.98 -20.76
C VAL A 200 13.24 1.60 -21.12
N ARG A 201 13.95 1.00 -20.17
CA ARG A 201 14.59 -0.31 -20.28
C ARG A 201 14.29 -1.19 -19.07
N LYS A 202 14.18 -2.50 -19.26
CA LYS A 202 14.13 -3.47 -18.16
C LYS A 202 15.53 -3.84 -17.69
N LEU A 203 15.74 -3.96 -16.37
CA LEU A 203 16.87 -4.76 -15.88
C LEU A 203 16.55 -6.25 -16.17
N PRO A 204 17.45 -7.02 -16.81
CA PRO A 204 17.21 -8.45 -17.04
C PRO A 204 17.02 -9.25 -15.75
N ALA A 205 16.43 -10.44 -15.85
CA ALA A 205 16.40 -11.40 -14.76
C ALA A 205 17.82 -11.87 -14.38
N ALA A 206 17.97 -12.46 -13.19
CA ALA A 206 19.22 -13.04 -12.68
C ALA A 206 20.44 -12.10 -12.75
N THR A 207 20.24 -10.78 -12.64
CA THR A 207 21.26 -9.76 -12.96
C THR A 207 21.53 -8.80 -11.80
N ILE A 208 22.82 -8.57 -11.54
CA ILE A 208 23.35 -7.48 -10.72
C ILE A 208 23.95 -6.44 -11.67
N ARG A 209 23.42 -5.22 -11.69
CA ARG A 209 24.00 -4.06 -12.39
C ARG A 209 24.60 -3.10 -11.39
N ILE A 210 25.90 -2.83 -11.48
CA ILE A 210 26.59 -1.86 -10.62
C ILE A 210 26.91 -0.61 -11.43
N PHE A 211 26.38 0.53 -11.01
CA PHE A 211 26.74 1.85 -11.51
C PHE A 211 27.86 2.46 -10.66
N GLN A 212 28.85 3.06 -11.33
CA GLN A 212 29.86 3.91 -10.72
C GLN A 212 29.33 5.37 -10.61
N PRO A 213 29.97 6.25 -9.80
CA PRO A 213 29.53 7.64 -9.64
C PRO A 213 29.50 8.48 -10.93
N ASP A 214 30.25 8.09 -11.97
CA ASP A 214 30.29 8.75 -13.28
C ASP A 214 29.15 8.33 -14.23
N GLY A 215 28.33 7.35 -13.84
CA GLY A 215 27.23 6.80 -14.65
C GLY A 215 27.61 5.64 -15.56
N SER A 216 28.87 5.20 -15.57
CA SER A 216 29.27 3.92 -16.18
C SER A 216 28.69 2.75 -15.38
N SER A 217 28.42 1.61 -16.04
CA SER A 217 27.81 0.44 -15.41
C SER A 217 28.30 -0.89 -15.96
N SER A 218 28.34 -1.91 -15.11
CA SER A 218 28.67 -3.30 -15.45
C SER A 218 27.59 -4.27 -14.97
N ASP A 219 27.25 -5.27 -15.80
CA ASP A 219 26.28 -6.32 -15.50
C ASP A 219 26.96 -7.66 -15.21
N THR A 220 26.55 -8.31 -14.12
CA THR A 220 26.85 -9.72 -13.81
C THR A 220 25.57 -10.52 -13.82
N THR A 221 25.45 -11.51 -14.72
CA THR A 221 24.41 -12.54 -14.58
C THR A 221 24.85 -13.54 -13.51
N TYR A 222 24.21 -13.55 -12.35
CA TYR A 222 24.62 -14.36 -11.20
C TYR A 222 24.00 -15.78 -11.20
N TRP A 223 23.06 -16.06 -12.09
CA TRP A 223 22.41 -17.37 -12.19
C TRP A 223 22.01 -17.69 -13.63
N ARG A 224 22.28 -18.93 -14.07
CA ARG A 224 21.89 -19.48 -15.37
C ARG A 224 21.66 -20.99 -15.18
N PRO A 225 20.44 -21.52 -15.37
CA PRO A 225 20.19 -22.94 -15.18
C PRO A 225 20.74 -23.75 -16.36
N ASP A 226 21.34 -24.91 -16.07
CA ASP A 226 21.73 -25.89 -17.08
C ASP A 226 20.60 -26.92 -17.27
N PHE A 227 20.25 -27.18 -18.54
CA PHE A 227 19.26 -28.18 -18.95
C PHE A 227 19.95 -29.40 -19.62
N SER A 228 21.27 -29.52 -19.51
CA SER A 228 22.00 -30.75 -19.88
C SER A 228 21.57 -31.95 -19.02
N LYS A 229 21.87 -33.17 -19.49
CA LYS A 229 21.57 -34.43 -18.79
C LYS A 229 22.85 -35.19 -18.52
N SER A 230 23.11 -35.52 -17.27
CA SER A 230 24.18 -36.46 -16.93
C SER A 230 23.78 -37.91 -17.25
N GLN A 231 24.76 -38.81 -17.36
CA GLN A 231 24.46 -40.25 -17.49
C GLN A 231 23.70 -40.81 -16.27
N ALA A 232 23.81 -40.18 -15.10
CA ALA A 232 23.00 -40.53 -13.94
C ALA A 232 21.53 -40.10 -14.13
N ASP A 233 21.27 -38.90 -14.66
CA ASP A 233 19.91 -38.42 -14.95
C ASP A 233 19.19 -39.32 -15.97
N LEU A 234 19.90 -39.78 -17.00
CA LEU A 234 19.39 -40.72 -18.00
C LEU A 234 19.18 -42.16 -17.48
N SER A 235 19.64 -42.48 -16.27
CA SER A 235 19.47 -43.80 -15.63
C SER A 235 18.29 -43.86 -14.65
N LEU A 236 17.67 -42.72 -14.35
CA LEU A 236 16.53 -42.63 -13.43
C LEU A 236 15.23 -43.05 -14.12
N SER A 237 14.36 -43.73 -13.39
CA SER A 237 13.04 -44.10 -13.89
C SER A 237 12.07 -42.91 -13.88
N ALA A 238 10.95 -43.04 -14.59
CA ALA A 238 9.85 -42.06 -14.50
C ALA A 238 9.29 -41.93 -13.07
N GLU A 239 9.42 -42.96 -12.23
CA GLU A 239 9.01 -42.95 -10.82
C GLU A 239 10.03 -42.19 -9.94
N ASP A 240 11.33 -42.38 -10.16
CA ASP A 240 12.37 -41.56 -9.52
C ASP A 240 12.17 -40.07 -9.82
N TRP A 241 11.82 -39.73 -11.06
CA TRP A 241 11.55 -38.35 -11.46
C TRP A 241 10.26 -37.80 -10.87
N ARG A 242 9.18 -38.59 -10.81
CA ARG A 242 7.91 -38.25 -10.13
C ARG A 242 8.18 -37.85 -8.68
N ASP A 243 8.88 -38.70 -7.93
CA ASP A 243 9.06 -38.51 -6.49
C ASP A 243 10.00 -37.34 -6.17
N ARG A 244 11.07 -37.16 -6.95
CA ARG A 244 11.95 -35.98 -6.85
C ARG A 244 11.21 -34.67 -7.14
N VAL A 245 10.33 -34.64 -8.14
CA VAL A 245 9.51 -33.47 -8.46
C VAL A 245 8.53 -33.16 -7.34
N LEU A 246 7.91 -34.19 -6.75
CA LEU A 246 6.98 -34.03 -5.63
C LEU A 246 7.65 -33.45 -4.38
N ASP A 247 8.82 -33.96 -4.00
CA ASP A 247 9.56 -33.46 -2.82
C ASP A 247 10.15 -32.05 -3.03
N ALA A 248 10.62 -31.73 -4.25
CA ALA A 248 11.00 -30.38 -4.60
C ALA A 248 9.81 -29.39 -4.58
N LEU A 249 8.62 -29.84 -4.96
CA LEU A 249 7.38 -29.05 -4.87
C LEU A 249 6.93 -28.83 -3.42
N ARG A 250 7.02 -29.85 -2.55
CA ARG A 250 6.79 -29.69 -1.09
C ARG A 250 7.66 -28.58 -0.52
N LEU A 251 8.96 -28.61 -0.79
CA LEU A 251 9.90 -27.58 -0.33
C LEU A 251 9.58 -26.19 -0.91
N ALA A 252 9.25 -26.11 -2.21
CA ALA A 252 8.90 -24.86 -2.88
C ALA A 252 7.62 -24.21 -2.31
N VAL A 253 6.57 -25.00 -2.05
CA VAL A 253 5.31 -24.55 -1.44
C VAL A 253 5.52 -24.11 0.01
N LYS A 254 6.28 -24.91 0.79
CA LYS A 254 6.64 -24.64 2.20
C LYS A 254 7.38 -23.31 2.37
N ARG A 255 8.42 -23.06 1.56
CA ARG A 255 9.17 -21.78 1.52
C ARG A 255 8.27 -20.56 1.36
N ARG A 256 7.16 -20.69 0.63
CA ARG A 256 6.25 -19.59 0.28
C ARG A 256 5.20 -19.28 1.34
N MET A 257 5.19 -19.99 2.46
CA MET A 257 4.35 -19.66 3.64
C MET A 257 4.96 -18.59 4.57
N VAL A 258 6.20 -18.13 4.32
CA VAL A 258 6.90 -17.16 5.19
C VAL A 258 6.24 -15.76 5.13
N ALA A 259 5.42 -15.43 6.14
CA ALA A 259 4.76 -14.14 6.30
C ALA A 259 4.26 -13.93 7.76
N ASP A 260 4.15 -12.67 8.20
CA ASP A 260 3.46 -12.27 9.45
C ASP A 260 1.95 -12.02 9.24
N VAL A 261 1.41 -12.43 8.09
CA VAL A 261 0.00 -12.30 7.69
C VAL A 261 -0.48 -13.60 7.03
N PRO A 262 -1.80 -13.89 7.03
CA PRO A 262 -2.32 -15.10 6.39
C PRO A 262 -1.95 -15.20 4.91
N VAL A 263 -1.74 -16.43 4.45
CA VAL A 263 -1.46 -16.79 3.05
C VAL A 263 -2.61 -17.66 2.51
N GLY A 264 -3.20 -17.27 1.39
CA GLY A 264 -4.25 -18.02 0.69
C GLY A 264 -3.75 -18.71 -0.58
N VAL A 265 -4.66 -19.24 -1.40
CA VAL A 265 -4.34 -19.82 -2.72
C VAL A 265 -5.33 -19.37 -3.78
N LEU A 266 -4.83 -18.98 -4.95
CA LEU A 266 -5.65 -18.82 -6.16
C LEU A 266 -5.87 -20.20 -6.79
N LEU A 267 -7.08 -20.73 -6.65
CA LEU A 267 -7.47 -22.07 -7.05
C LEU A 267 -8.31 -21.99 -8.34
N SER A 268 -7.78 -22.46 -9.47
CA SER A 268 -8.58 -22.58 -10.71
C SER A 268 -9.36 -23.90 -10.77
N GLY A 269 -8.95 -24.91 -10.01
CA GLY A 269 -9.35 -26.29 -10.26
C GLY A 269 -8.55 -26.95 -11.38
N GLY A 270 -7.53 -26.28 -11.92
CA GLY A 270 -6.47 -26.90 -12.73
C GLY A 270 -5.36 -27.49 -11.85
N VAL A 271 -4.77 -28.61 -12.31
CA VAL A 271 -3.79 -29.45 -11.58
C VAL A 271 -2.74 -28.68 -10.78
N ASP A 272 -2.19 -27.60 -11.32
CA ASP A 272 -1.08 -26.85 -10.71
C ASP A 272 -1.51 -26.09 -9.45
N SER A 273 -2.67 -25.44 -9.49
CA SER A 273 -3.24 -24.74 -8.33
C SER A 273 -3.82 -25.71 -7.29
N SER A 274 -4.40 -26.82 -7.78
CA SER A 274 -4.92 -27.90 -6.95
C SER A 274 -3.82 -28.59 -6.14
N LEU A 275 -2.67 -28.84 -6.77
CA LEU A 275 -1.50 -29.43 -6.13
C LEU A 275 -0.94 -28.53 -5.02
N ILE A 276 -0.91 -27.21 -5.21
CA ILE A 276 -0.51 -26.27 -4.15
C ILE A 276 -1.44 -26.38 -2.92
N VAL A 277 -2.76 -26.49 -3.11
CA VAL A 277 -3.70 -26.71 -1.99
C VAL A 277 -3.41 -28.03 -1.28
N GLY A 278 -3.24 -29.12 -2.02
CA GLY A 278 -2.96 -30.44 -1.45
C GLY A 278 -1.64 -30.52 -0.68
N LEU A 279 -0.56 -29.94 -1.22
CA LEU A 279 0.74 -29.88 -0.55
C LEU A 279 0.73 -29.01 0.71
N LEU A 280 -0.09 -27.95 0.73
CA LEU A 280 -0.31 -27.18 1.97
C LEU A 280 -1.09 -27.98 3.01
N ALA A 281 -2.05 -28.82 2.59
CA ALA A 281 -2.77 -29.72 3.50
C ALA A 281 -1.86 -30.85 4.05
N GLU A 282 -0.96 -31.41 3.23
CA GLU A 282 0.09 -32.35 3.71
C GLU A 282 1.00 -31.69 4.76
N GLU A 283 1.37 -30.41 4.54
CA GLU A 283 2.11 -29.56 5.49
C GLU A 283 1.25 -29.06 6.68
N GLY A 284 0.12 -29.70 6.94
CA GLY A 284 -0.72 -29.49 8.13
C GLY A 284 -1.52 -28.18 8.14
N GLN A 285 -1.61 -27.44 7.03
CA GLN A 285 -2.42 -26.23 6.96
C GLN A 285 -3.91 -26.60 6.93
N SER A 286 -4.69 -26.00 7.83
CA SER A 286 -6.13 -26.24 7.95
C SER A 286 -6.93 -24.93 7.84
N GLY A 287 -8.15 -25.00 7.30
CA GLY A 287 -8.96 -23.82 7.03
C GLY A 287 -8.36 -22.86 5.99
N LEU A 288 -7.48 -23.37 5.11
CA LEU A 288 -6.88 -22.65 3.98
C LEU A 288 -7.94 -21.83 3.24
N THR A 289 -7.67 -20.54 3.00
CA THR A 289 -8.59 -19.67 2.27
C THR A 289 -8.23 -19.71 0.79
N THR A 290 -9.16 -20.22 -0.02
CA THR A 290 -8.98 -20.45 -1.46
C THR A 290 -9.94 -19.57 -2.25
N PHE A 291 -9.51 -19.14 -3.43
CA PHE A 291 -10.27 -18.20 -4.26
C PHE A 291 -10.32 -18.66 -5.72
N SER A 292 -11.52 -18.70 -6.29
CA SER A 292 -11.76 -18.89 -7.73
C SER A 292 -12.53 -17.70 -8.29
N ILE A 293 -12.33 -17.44 -9.58
CA ILE A 293 -13.10 -16.44 -10.33
C ILE A 293 -13.79 -17.12 -11.52
N GLY A 294 -14.97 -16.62 -11.87
CA GLY A 294 -15.70 -16.97 -13.08
C GLY A 294 -16.45 -15.77 -13.64
N PHE A 295 -16.83 -15.89 -14.91
CA PHE A 295 -17.50 -14.88 -15.73
C PHE A 295 -18.77 -15.48 -16.34
N GLU A 296 -19.59 -14.65 -16.95
CA GLU A 296 -20.76 -15.09 -17.73
C GLU A 296 -20.34 -15.92 -18.96
N GLU A 297 -21.17 -16.90 -19.34
CA GLU A 297 -20.97 -17.70 -20.54
C GLU A 297 -21.18 -16.84 -21.80
N ALA A 298 -20.23 -16.91 -22.75
CA ALA A 298 -20.29 -16.13 -23.98
C ALA A 298 -19.90 -16.99 -25.19
N ASN A 299 -20.66 -16.86 -26.28
CA ASN A 299 -20.49 -17.64 -27.52
C ASN A 299 -20.46 -19.18 -27.33
N GLY A 300 -21.04 -19.70 -26.24
CA GLY A 300 -21.02 -21.13 -25.87
C GLY A 300 -19.73 -21.60 -25.19
N GLU A 301 -18.81 -20.69 -24.88
CA GLU A 301 -17.64 -20.95 -24.02
C GLU A 301 -17.98 -20.56 -22.58
N LYS A 302 -18.00 -21.55 -21.67
CA LYS A 302 -18.25 -21.33 -20.23
C LYS A 302 -17.22 -20.37 -19.63
N GLY A 303 -17.71 -19.41 -18.85
CA GLY A 303 -16.89 -18.44 -18.14
C GLY A 303 -16.36 -18.89 -16.78
N ASP A 304 -16.61 -20.14 -16.33
CA ASP A 304 -16.18 -20.63 -15.02
C ASP A 304 -15.52 -22.03 -15.06
N GLU A 305 -14.65 -22.29 -14.08
CA GLU A 305 -14.12 -23.62 -13.77
C GLU A 305 -14.56 -24.13 -12.38
N PHE A 306 -15.62 -23.56 -11.78
CA PHE A 306 -15.97 -23.77 -10.38
C PHE A 306 -16.24 -25.24 -10.04
N GLN A 307 -16.82 -26.01 -10.98
CA GLN A 307 -17.03 -27.46 -10.83
C GLN A 307 -15.74 -28.26 -10.56
N TYR A 308 -14.55 -27.70 -10.84
CA TYR A 308 -13.26 -28.32 -10.57
C TYR A 308 -12.56 -27.74 -9.33
N SER A 309 -12.78 -26.46 -9.01
CA SER A 309 -12.28 -25.88 -7.77
C SER A 309 -13.04 -26.43 -6.56
N ASP A 310 -14.35 -26.64 -6.70
CA ASP A 310 -15.22 -27.26 -5.69
C ASP A 310 -14.71 -28.66 -5.29
N LEU A 311 -14.32 -29.52 -6.24
CA LEU A 311 -13.76 -30.85 -5.95
C LEU A 311 -12.54 -30.81 -5.03
N ILE A 312 -11.71 -29.77 -5.14
CA ILE A 312 -10.51 -29.57 -4.31
C ILE A 312 -10.86 -28.90 -2.99
N ALA A 313 -11.80 -27.95 -3.02
CA ALA A 313 -12.31 -27.28 -1.84
C ALA A 313 -12.98 -28.25 -0.87
N ASP A 314 -13.84 -29.14 -1.37
CA ASP A 314 -14.52 -30.18 -0.61
C ASP A 314 -13.53 -31.23 -0.09
N HIS A 315 -12.59 -31.69 -0.92
CA HIS A 315 -11.64 -32.74 -0.57
C HIS A 315 -10.67 -32.35 0.56
N TYR A 316 -10.25 -31.08 0.63
CA TYR A 316 -9.38 -30.57 1.71
C TYR A 316 -10.09 -29.66 2.74
N GLY A 317 -11.42 -29.52 2.67
CA GLY A 317 -12.20 -28.70 3.60
C GLY A 317 -11.79 -27.22 3.63
N THR A 318 -11.49 -26.63 2.47
CA THR A 318 -10.97 -25.26 2.38
C THR A 318 -12.07 -24.20 2.56
N ARG A 319 -11.71 -23.02 3.05
CA ARG A 319 -12.60 -21.84 3.07
C ARG A 319 -12.66 -21.25 1.66
N HIS A 320 -13.53 -21.82 0.83
CA HIS A 320 -13.59 -21.51 -0.60
C HIS A 320 -14.46 -20.29 -0.91
N ASN A 321 -13.93 -19.38 -1.71
CA ASN A 321 -14.59 -18.16 -2.14
C ASN A 321 -14.69 -18.18 -3.67
N LYS A 322 -15.92 -18.26 -4.19
CA LYS A 322 -16.21 -18.21 -5.63
C LYS A 322 -16.69 -16.81 -6.01
N ILE A 323 -15.87 -16.11 -6.77
CA ILE A 323 -16.09 -14.73 -7.22
C ILE A 323 -16.68 -14.79 -8.63
N PHE A 324 -17.90 -14.31 -8.82
CA PHE A 324 -18.53 -14.25 -10.14
C PHE A 324 -18.60 -12.79 -10.62
N ILE A 325 -18.13 -12.53 -11.84
CA ILE A 325 -18.04 -11.19 -12.43
C ILE A 325 -18.99 -11.10 -13.65
N PRO A 326 -19.99 -10.21 -13.63
CA PRO A 326 -20.83 -9.91 -14.80
C PRO A 326 -20.06 -9.25 -15.95
N SER A 327 -20.48 -9.48 -17.20
CA SER A 327 -19.82 -8.93 -18.39
C SER A 327 -19.81 -7.40 -18.44
N ALA A 328 -20.82 -6.76 -17.84
CA ALA A 328 -20.89 -5.30 -17.73
C ALA A 328 -19.77 -4.75 -16.84
N GLU A 329 -19.53 -5.38 -15.68
CA GLU A 329 -18.46 -4.97 -14.76
C GLU A 329 -17.07 -5.17 -15.37
N MET A 330 -16.89 -6.24 -16.16
CA MET A 330 -15.65 -6.48 -16.91
C MET A 330 -15.35 -5.32 -17.88
N MET A 331 -16.36 -4.82 -18.62
CA MET A 331 -16.21 -3.66 -19.51
C MET A 331 -15.87 -2.39 -18.72
N GLU A 332 -16.61 -2.09 -17.65
CA GLU A 332 -16.38 -0.91 -16.81
C GLU A 332 -14.98 -0.85 -16.20
N ASN A 333 -14.39 -2.00 -15.87
CA ASN A 333 -13.06 -2.09 -15.24
C ASN A 333 -11.91 -2.24 -16.26
N LEU A 334 -12.18 -2.49 -17.54
CA LEU A 334 -11.17 -2.76 -18.57
C LEU A 334 -10.17 -1.59 -18.76
N PRO A 335 -10.59 -0.31 -18.85
CA PRO A 335 -9.65 0.81 -18.92
C PRO A 335 -8.71 0.90 -17.70
N SER A 336 -9.23 0.60 -16.51
CA SER A 336 -8.46 0.63 -15.25
C SER A 336 -7.44 -0.50 -15.16
N ALA A 337 -7.75 -1.69 -15.71
CA ALA A 337 -6.80 -2.79 -15.84
C ALA A 337 -5.70 -2.47 -16.87
N ILE A 338 -6.05 -1.84 -18.00
CA ILE A 338 -5.08 -1.38 -19.01
C ILE A 338 -4.14 -0.31 -18.42
N ALA A 339 -4.67 0.67 -17.70
CA ALA A 339 -3.86 1.70 -17.04
C ALA A 339 -2.88 1.14 -15.99
N ALA A 340 -3.24 0.01 -15.35
CA ALA A 340 -2.40 -0.68 -14.37
C ALA A 340 -1.27 -1.55 -14.98
N MET A 341 -1.26 -1.76 -16.30
CA MET A 341 -0.18 -2.48 -16.98
C MET A 341 1.12 -1.66 -17.02
N SER A 342 2.23 -2.21 -16.52
CA SER A 342 3.55 -1.57 -16.73
C SER A 342 4.00 -1.56 -18.19
N GLU A 343 3.57 -2.54 -18.99
CA GLU A 343 3.80 -2.65 -20.43
C GLU A 343 2.55 -3.29 -21.05
N PRO A 344 2.17 -2.98 -22.30
CA PRO A 344 0.95 -3.52 -22.89
C PRO A 344 1.02 -5.04 -22.99
N MET A 345 -0.08 -5.73 -22.68
CA MET A 345 -0.14 -7.19 -22.57
C MET A 345 -1.42 -7.72 -23.20
N VAL A 346 -1.29 -8.60 -24.20
CA VAL A 346 -2.40 -9.04 -25.06
C VAL A 346 -3.33 -10.08 -24.39
N SER A 347 -2.82 -10.88 -23.44
CA SER A 347 -3.59 -11.94 -22.76
C SER A 347 -4.91 -11.44 -22.15
N TYR A 348 -6.02 -12.11 -22.48
CA TYR A 348 -7.35 -11.74 -21.99
C TYR A 348 -7.49 -11.92 -20.47
N ASP A 349 -6.73 -12.87 -19.90
CA ASP A 349 -6.64 -13.19 -18.47
C ASP A 349 -6.29 -11.96 -17.61
N ASN A 350 -5.72 -10.90 -18.18
CA ASN A 350 -5.30 -9.69 -17.47
C ASN A 350 -6.43 -9.02 -16.68
N ILE A 351 -7.58 -8.76 -17.30
CA ILE A 351 -8.74 -8.19 -16.59
C ILE A 351 -9.28 -9.14 -15.53
N GLY A 352 -9.17 -10.45 -15.75
CA GLY A 352 -9.59 -11.45 -14.79
C GLY A 352 -8.67 -11.55 -13.56
N PHE A 353 -7.35 -11.52 -13.74
CA PHE A 353 -6.40 -11.40 -12.63
C PHE A 353 -6.57 -10.07 -11.90
N TYR A 354 -6.88 -8.97 -12.59
CA TYR A 354 -7.16 -7.66 -11.97
C TYR A 354 -8.39 -7.72 -11.06
N LEU A 355 -9.51 -8.24 -11.55
CA LEU A 355 -10.77 -8.34 -10.79
C LEU A 355 -10.72 -9.39 -9.69
N LEU A 356 -10.10 -10.54 -9.94
CA LEU A 356 -9.79 -11.54 -8.89
C LEU A 356 -8.98 -10.88 -7.76
N SER A 357 -7.95 -10.10 -8.10
CA SER A 357 -7.10 -9.45 -7.10
C SER A 357 -7.83 -8.36 -6.32
N ARG A 358 -8.71 -7.60 -6.98
CA ARG A 358 -9.60 -6.61 -6.35
C ARG A 358 -10.45 -7.24 -5.25
N GLU A 359 -11.04 -8.41 -5.51
CA GLU A 359 -11.85 -9.12 -4.53
C GLU A 359 -11.00 -9.79 -3.45
N VAL A 360 -9.96 -10.55 -3.84
CA VAL A 360 -9.06 -11.27 -2.91
C VAL A 360 -8.39 -10.31 -1.91
N SER A 361 -7.98 -9.11 -2.35
CA SER A 361 -7.32 -8.10 -1.51
C SER A 361 -8.16 -7.64 -0.30
N LYS A 362 -9.49 -7.76 -0.38
CA LYS A 362 -10.43 -7.44 0.72
C LYS A 362 -10.33 -8.42 1.89
N HIS A 363 -9.80 -9.62 1.63
CA HIS A 363 -9.70 -10.72 2.59
C HIS A 363 -8.27 -11.01 3.03
N ILE A 364 -7.29 -10.89 2.11
CA ILE A 364 -5.94 -11.39 2.34
C ILE A 364 -4.89 -10.61 1.54
N LYS A 365 -3.66 -10.53 2.05
CA LYS A 365 -2.55 -9.78 1.43
C LYS A 365 -1.56 -10.64 0.65
N VAL A 366 -1.63 -11.96 0.80
CA VAL A 366 -0.69 -12.92 0.21
C VAL A 366 -1.46 -14.14 -0.31
N VAL A 367 -1.15 -14.59 -1.52
CA VAL A 367 -1.67 -15.82 -2.11
C VAL A 367 -0.59 -16.60 -2.84
N GLN A 368 -0.69 -17.93 -2.84
CA GLN A 368 0.08 -18.78 -3.76
C GLN A 368 -0.70 -18.99 -5.08
N SER A 369 0.01 -19.16 -6.20
CA SER A 369 -0.55 -19.33 -7.54
C SER A 369 0.24 -20.35 -8.37
N GLY A 370 -0.44 -21.15 -9.18
CA GLY A 370 0.16 -22.21 -10.01
C GLY A 370 0.89 -21.76 -11.28
N GLN A 371 1.05 -20.45 -11.50
CA GLN A 371 1.76 -19.91 -12.68
C GLN A 371 3.26 -20.29 -12.66
N GLY A 372 3.84 -20.56 -13.83
CA GLY A 372 5.18 -21.13 -14.00
C GLY A 372 5.19 -22.65 -14.29
N ALA A 373 4.08 -23.35 -14.06
CA ALA A 373 4.04 -24.80 -14.23
C ALA A 373 4.07 -25.26 -15.70
N ASP A 374 3.49 -24.50 -16.63
CA ASP A 374 3.45 -24.86 -18.05
C ASP A 374 4.80 -24.62 -18.75
N GLU A 375 5.52 -23.59 -18.33
CA GLU A 375 6.83 -23.20 -18.83
C GLU A 375 7.94 -24.14 -18.36
N VAL A 376 7.84 -24.60 -17.10
CA VAL A 376 8.84 -25.47 -16.47
C VAL A 376 8.63 -26.96 -16.79
N PHE A 377 7.37 -27.41 -16.86
CA PHE A 377 7.02 -28.84 -17.09
C PHE A 377 6.41 -29.14 -18.48
N GLY A 378 6.48 -28.20 -19.42
CA GLY A 378 6.10 -28.45 -20.82
C GLY A 378 4.59 -28.64 -21.02
N GLY A 379 3.78 -27.71 -20.52
CA GLY A 379 2.31 -27.77 -20.57
C GLY A 379 1.64 -27.12 -21.80
N TYR A 380 2.42 -26.53 -22.70
CA TYR A 380 1.91 -25.86 -23.90
C TYR A 380 2.02 -26.69 -25.19
N HIS A 381 1.15 -26.37 -26.14
CA HIS A 381 0.99 -27.12 -27.39
C HIS A 381 2.10 -26.85 -28.43
N TRP A 382 2.98 -25.88 -28.20
CA TRP A 382 4.14 -25.58 -29.04
C TRP A 382 5.40 -26.40 -28.71
N TYR A 383 5.41 -27.17 -27.62
CA TYR A 383 6.53 -28.06 -27.30
C TYR A 383 6.53 -29.40 -28.07
N PRO A 384 5.40 -30.11 -28.25
CA PRO A 384 5.39 -31.39 -28.99
C PRO A 384 5.90 -31.33 -30.44
N PRO A 385 5.70 -30.25 -31.24
CA PRO A 385 6.31 -30.12 -32.56
C PRO A 385 7.84 -30.20 -32.59
N LEU A 386 8.52 -29.83 -31.49
CA LEU A 386 9.97 -29.79 -31.41
C LEU A 386 10.62 -31.17 -31.19
N ILE A 387 9.86 -32.21 -30.87
CA ILE A 387 10.39 -33.54 -30.55
C ILE A 387 11.20 -34.09 -31.75
N ASN A 388 12.51 -34.27 -31.55
CA ASN A 388 13.49 -34.64 -32.60
C ASN A 388 13.59 -33.66 -33.79
N SER A 389 13.27 -32.38 -33.59
CA SER A 389 13.41 -31.33 -34.61
C SER A 389 14.86 -31.14 -35.09
N ASN A 390 15.01 -30.88 -36.40
CA ASN A 390 16.28 -30.54 -37.04
C ASN A 390 16.41 -29.04 -37.39
N ASP A 391 15.31 -28.27 -37.40
CA ASP A 391 15.30 -26.80 -37.35
C ASP A 391 14.44 -26.34 -36.16
N PRO A 392 14.97 -26.40 -34.93
CA PRO A 392 14.19 -26.08 -33.75
C PRO A 392 13.82 -24.59 -33.66
N VAL A 393 14.52 -23.71 -34.39
CA VAL A 393 14.18 -22.28 -34.49
C VAL A 393 13.05 -22.07 -35.49
N GLY A 394 13.04 -22.81 -36.60
CA GLY A 394 11.90 -22.97 -37.52
C GLY A 394 10.65 -23.44 -36.79
N ASP A 395 10.69 -24.65 -36.22
CA ASP A 395 9.52 -25.29 -35.62
C ASP A 395 8.95 -24.51 -34.41
N TYR A 396 9.79 -23.91 -33.56
CA TYR A 396 9.31 -23.03 -32.47
C TYR A 396 8.66 -21.75 -33.01
N ALA A 397 9.27 -21.10 -34.02
CA ALA A 397 8.67 -19.92 -34.63
C ALA A 397 7.34 -20.27 -35.33
N ASP A 398 7.26 -21.42 -35.99
CA ASP A 398 6.03 -21.85 -36.65
C ASP A 398 4.93 -22.30 -35.67
N ALA A 399 5.28 -22.70 -34.45
CA ALA A 399 4.31 -23.03 -33.41
C ALA A 399 3.88 -21.83 -32.54
N PHE A 400 4.75 -20.81 -32.33
CA PHE A 400 4.55 -19.76 -31.34
C PHE A 400 4.48 -18.31 -31.89
N PHE A 401 5.02 -18.00 -33.07
CA PHE A 401 4.97 -16.61 -33.57
C PHE A 401 3.59 -16.29 -34.16
N ASP A 402 3.05 -15.11 -33.83
CA ASP A 402 1.78 -14.63 -34.38
C ASP A 402 1.89 -14.34 -35.88
N ARG A 403 3.01 -13.74 -36.30
CA ARG A 403 3.26 -13.29 -37.69
C ARG A 403 4.76 -13.17 -38.01
N THR A 404 5.10 -13.32 -39.28
CA THR A 404 6.46 -13.14 -39.80
C THR A 404 6.83 -11.67 -40.00
N HIS A 405 8.13 -11.34 -40.04
CA HIS A 405 8.62 -10.02 -40.42
C HIS A 405 8.04 -9.51 -41.77
N ALA A 406 7.88 -10.39 -42.76
CA ALA A 406 7.31 -10.08 -44.07
C ALA A 406 5.78 -9.81 -44.05
N GLN A 407 5.06 -10.30 -43.04
CA GLN A 407 3.70 -9.84 -42.74
C GLN A 407 3.75 -8.48 -42.04
N LEU A 408 4.57 -8.34 -41.00
CA LEU A 408 4.66 -7.14 -40.17
C LEU A 408 4.94 -5.87 -40.99
N SER A 409 5.78 -5.94 -42.02
CA SER A 409 6.09 -4.82 -42.93
C SER A 409 4.87 -4.26 -43.69
N ARG A 410 3.77 -5.03 -43.77
CA ARG A 410 2.47 -4.66 -44.35
C ARG A 410 1.41 -4.30 -43.31
N HIS A 411 1.72 -4.45 -42.01
CA HIS A 411 0.81 -4.18 -40.90
C HIS A 411 1.20 -2.86 -40.19
N VAL A 412 2.50 -2.65 -39.98
CA VAL A 412 3.11 -1.49 -39.30
C VAL A 412 3.64 -0.48 -40.32
N ALA A 413 3.65 0.80 -39.96
CA ALA A 413 4.20 1.86 -40.82
C ALA A 413 5.75 1.79 -40.93
N PRO A 414 6.36 2.13 -42.10
CA PRO A 414 7.78 1.89 -42.37
C PRO A 414 8.77 2.43 -41.31
N GLU A 415 8.46 3.57 -40.70
CA GLU A 415 9.25 4.26 -39.68
C GLU A 415 9.35 3.52 -38.34
N TYR A 416 8.43 2.58 -38.06
CA TYR A 416 8.43 1.74 -36.87
C TYR A 416 8.81 0.28 -37.17
N LEU A 417 9.11 -0.06 -38.42
CA LEU A 417 9.57 -1.39 -38.80
C LEU A 417 11.04 -1.56 -38.41
N ALA A 418 11.38 -2.67 -37.74
CA ALA A 418 12.77 -3.03 -37.51
C ALA A 418 13.51 -3.31 -38.83
N ASP A 419 14.82 -3.11 -38.87
CA ASP A 419 15.67 -3.36 -40.05
C ASP A 419 15.89 -4.86 -40.36
N HIS A 420 15.51 -5.74 -39.44
CA HIS A 420 15.59 -7.20 -39.56
C HIS A 420 14.53 -7.92 -38.72
N ASP A 421 14.42 -9.25 -38.84
CA ASP A 421 13.60 -10.08 -37.95
C ASP A 421 14.27 -10.24 -36.56
N ALA A 422 14.17 -9.18 -35.75
CA ALA A 422 14.75 -9.12 -34.42
C ALA A 422 14.22 -10.21 -33.48
N SER A 423 12.99 -10.70 -33.72
CA SER A 423 12.38 -11.76 -32.91
C SER A 423 12.99 -13.13 -33.22
N ARG A 424 13.09 -13.51 -34.50
CA ARG A 424 13.77 -14.76 -34.89
C ARG A 424 15.24 -14.73 -34.50
N ALA A 425 15.92 -13.61 -34.71
CA ALA A 425 17.33 -13.44 -34.31
C ALA A 425 17.55 -13.60 -32.80
N PHE A 426 16.65 -13.09 -31.95
CA PHE A 426 16.71 -13.27 -30.50
C PHE A 426 16.52 -14.74 -30.09
N VAL A 427 15.53 -15.43 -30.68
CA VAL A 427 15.24 -16.85 -30.42
C VAL A 427 16.42 -17.73 -30.85
N GLU A 428 16.95 -17.51 -32.05
CA GLU A 428 18.13 -18.19 -32.58
C GLU A 428 19.36 -17.99 -31.67
N ALA A 429 19.62 -16.74 -31.25
CA ALA A 429 20.68 -16.41 -30.30
C ALA A 429 20.45 -16.95 -28.86
N HIS A 430 19.28 -17.52 -28.57
CA HIS A 430 18.99 -18.24 -27.32
C HIS A 430 19.13 -19.76 -27.48
N PHE A 431 18.67 -20.31 -28.61
CA PHE A 431 18.74 -21.73 -28.96
C PHE A 431 20.17 -22.18 -29.24
N ASN A 432 21.01 -21.28 -29.78
CA ASN A 432 22.45 -21.51 -30.01
C ASN A 432 23.33 -21.36 -28.75
N ARG A 433 22.74 -21.13 -27.56
CA ARG A 433 23.48 -21.12 -26.29
C ARG A 433 23.72 -22.54 -25.78
N PRO A 434 24.89 -22.84 -25.18
CA PRO A 434 25.13 -24.13 -24.52
C PRO A 434 24.22 -24.31 -23.29
N GLY A 435 24.17 -25.54 -22.77
CA GLY A 435 23.35 -25.90 -21.61
C GLY A 435 21.89 -26.25 -21.94
N ALA A 436 21.63 -26.64 -23.19
CA ALA A 436 20.47 -27.44 -23.61
C ALA A 436 20.77 -28.02 -24.99
N ASP A 437 20.78 -29.34 -25.15
CA ASP A 437 21.07 -29.99 -26.42
C ASP A 437 19.78 -30.32 -27.20
N ASP A 438 18.79 -30.86 -26.49
CA ASP A 438 17.47 -31.22 -27.03
C ASP A 438 16.64 -29.99 -27.48
N PRO A 439 15.97 -30.05 -28.65
CA PRO A 439 15.06 -29.00 -29.15
C PRO A 439 14.00 -28.50 -28.15
N VAL A 440 13.36 -29.40 -27.42
CA VAL A 440 12.32 -29.07 -26.44
C VAL A 440 12.95 -28.36 -25.24
N ASP A 441 14.10 -28.83 -24.76
CA ASP A 441 14.81 -28.18 -23.66
C ASP A 441 15.37 -26.79 -24.03
N LYS A 442 15.73 -26.55 -25.30
CA LYS A 442 16.05 -25.21 -25.81
C LYS A 442 14.86 -24.26 -25.73
N ALA A 443 13.66 -24.72 -26.11
CA ALA A 443 12.42 -23.96 -25.98
C ALA A 443 12.00 -23.75 -24.52
N LEU A 444 12.03 -24.79 -23.68
CA LEU A 444 11.72 -24.68 -22.24
C LEU A 444 12.70 -23.73 -21.53
N ARG A 445 13.99 -23.74 -21.89
CA ARG A 445 14.99 -22.82 -21.35
C ARG A 445 14.75 -21.38 -21.82
N LEU A 446 14.36 -21.16 -23.07
CA LEU A 446 13.93 -19.84 -23.56
C LEU A 446 12.68 -19.35 -22.82
N ASP A 447 11.63 -20.18 -22.79
CA ASP A 447 10.34 -19.81 -22.24
C ASP A 447 10.44 -19.53 -20.74
N THR A 448 11.10 -20.39 -19.97
CA THR A 448 11.31 -20.22 -18.51
C THR A 448 12.15 -18.99 -18.16
N ASN A 449 13.09 -18.55 -19.02
CA ASN A 449 13.98 -17.43 -18.71
C ASN A 449 13.61 -16.11 -19.43
N VAL A 450 12.64 -16.12 -20.36
CA VAL A 450 12.24 -14.94 -21.14
C VAL A 450 10.72 -14.82 -21.28
N MET A 451 10.03 -15.76 -21.94
CA MET A 451 8.58 -15.68 -22.18
C MET A 451 7.80 -15.56 -20.87
N LEU A 452 8.12 -16.44 -19.91
CA LEU A 452 7.60 -16.45 -18.54
C LEU A 452 7.68 -15.06 -17.88
N VAL A 453 8.82 -14.39 -18.03
CA VAL A 453 9.16 -13.10 -17.40
C VAL A 453 8.33 -11.96 -18.00
N ASP A 454 7.91 -12.10 -19.25
CA ASP A 454 7.27 -11.05 -20.04
C ASP A 454 5.79 -11.29 -20.41
N ASP A 455 5.21 -12.46 -20.13
CA ASP A 455 3.74 -12.63 -20.01
C ASP A 455 3.31 -13.06 -18.59
N PRO A 456 3.33 -14.35 -18.18
CA PRO A 456 2.58 -14.81 -17.00
C PRO A 456 3.07 -14.18 -15.70
N VAL A 457 4.37 -14.03 -15.50
CA VAL A 457 4.93 -13.38 -14.30
C VAL A 457 4.65 -11.87 -14.31
N LYS A 458 4.70 -11.23 -15.50
CA LYS A 458 4.34 -9.82 -15.67
C LYS A 458 2.86 -9.58 -15.39
N ARG A 459 1.96 -10.48 -15.84
CA ARG A 459 0.53 -10.50 -15.53
C ARG A 459 0.29 -10.62 -14.03
N VAL A 460 0.86 -11.63 -13.40
CA VAL A 460 0.71 -11.88 -11.96
C VAL A 460 1.16 -10.66 -11.15
N ASP A 461 2.37 -10.12 -11.36
CA ASP A 461 2.83 -8.98 -10.55
C ASP A 461 2.04 -7.68 -10.83
N ASN A 462 1.76 -7.32 -12.09
CA ASN A 462 1.04 -6.06 -12.37
C ASN A 462 -0.40 -6.11 -11.85
N MET A 463 -1.15 -7.17 -12.17
CA MET A 463 -2.58 -7.23 -11.88
C MET A 463 -2.88 -7.47 -10.40
N THR A 464 -2.04 -8.22 -9.69
CA THR A 464 -2.20 -8.42 -8.25
C THR A 464 -1.74 -7.19 -7.45
N MET A 465 -0.66 -6.52 -7.89
CA MET A 465 -0.17 -5.32 -7.22
C MET A 465 -0.93 -4.04 -7.59
N ALA A 466 -1.81 -4.06 -8.60
CA ALA A 466 -2.83 -3.03 -8.76
C ALA A 466 -3.78 -2.92 -7.55
N TRP A 467 -3.90 -4.00 -6.77
CA TRP A 467 -4.77 -4.11 -5.59
C TRP A 467 -4.00 -4.45 -4.29
N GLY A 468 -2.68 -4.24 -4.28
CA GLY A 468 -1.86 -4.50 -3.10
C GLY A 468 -1.83 -5.98 -2.66
N LEU A 469 -2.04 -6.93 -3.57
CA LEU A 469 -2.07 -8.37 -3.29
C LEU A 469 -0.76 -9.04 -3.72
N GLU A 470 -0.04 -9.66 -2.79
CA GLU A 470 1.17 -10.43 -3.13
C GLU A 470 0.85 -11.84 -3.62
N ALA A 471 0.98 -12.07 -4.93
CA ALA A 471 1.05 -13.42 -5.45
C ALA A 471 2.47 -14.01 -5.35
N ARG A 472 2.53 -15.29 -4.95
CA ARG A 472 3.73 -16.13 -4.83
C ARG A 472 3.60 -17.34 -5.76
N VAL A 473 4.69 -17.76 -6.39
CA VAL A 473 4.68 -18.78 -7.46
C VAL A 473 5.62 -19.96 -7.11
N PRO A 474 5.09 -21.10 -6.60
CA PRO A 474 5.87 -22.28 -6.21
C PRO A 474 6.68 -22.91 -7.34
N PHE A 475 6.11 -22.98 -8.54
CA PHE A 475 6.75 -23.59 -9.70
C PHE A 475 8.04 -22.87 -10.14
N LEU A 476 8.26 -21.63 -9.68
CA LEU A 476 9.48 -20.86 -9.92
C LEU A 476 10.42 -20.87 -8.70
N ASP A 477 10.57 -22.02 -8.04
CA ASP A 477 11.71 -22.23 -7.15
C ASP A 477 12.92 -22.68 -7.97
N HIS A 478 14.06 -22.03 -7.77
CA HIS A 478 15.28 -22.31 -8.54
C HIS A 478 15.70 -23.78 -8.50
N GLU A 479 15.67 -24.43 -7.34
CA GLU A 479 16.00 -25.84 -7.17
C GLU A 479 15.02 -26.77 -7.92
N LEU A 480 13.74 -26.40 -7.98
CA LEU A 480 12.71 -27.13 -8.73
C LEU A 480 12.87 -26.95 -10.25
N VAL A 481 13.26 -25.75 -10.70
CA VAL A 481 13.51 -25.46 -12.12
C VAL A 481 14.82 -26.09 -12.61
N GLU A 482 15.87 -26.08 -11.79
CA GLU A 482 17.13 -26.79 -12.06
C GLU A 482 16.91 -28.31 -12.12
N LEU A 483 16.04 -28.84 -11.25
CA LEU A 483 15.59 -30.23 -11.34
C LEU A 483 14.82 -30.49 -12.65
N ALA A 484 13.82 -29.65 -12.98
CA ALA A 484 12.99 -29.80 -14.18
C ALA A 484 13.78 -29.64 -15.50
N GLY A 485 14.82 -28.80 -15.50
CA GLY A 485 15.78 -28.68 -16.60
C GLY A 485 16.48 -30.00 -16.90
N ARG A 486 16.83 -30.78 -15.87
CA ARG A 486 17.48 -32.10 -15.98
C ARG A 486 16.54 -33.26 -16.34
N ILE A 487 15.22 -33.10 -16.21
CA ILE A 487 14.27 -34.14 -16.62
C ILE A 487 14.30 -34.30 -18.15
N PRO A 488 14.40 -35.53 -18.71
CA PRO A 488 14.24 -35.79 -20.13
C PRO A 488 12.92 -35.25 -20.70
N ALA A 489 12.97 -34.67 -21.91
CA ALA A 489 11.82 -34.03 -22.55
C ALA A 489 10.60 -34.97 -22.69
N GLU A 490 10.83 -36.27 -22.93
CA GLU A 490 9.77 -37.28 -23.01
C GLU A 490 8.90 -37.38 -21.75
N HIS A 491 9.48 -37.30 -20.55
CA HIS A 491 8.73 -37.36 -19.29
C HIS A 491 7.94 -36.06 -19.02
N LYS A 492 8.44 -34.92 -19.52
CA LYS A 492 7.73 -33.63 -19.47
C LYS A 492 6.55 -33.61 -20.45
N LEU A 493 6.74 -34.08 -21.68
CA LEU A 493 5.72 -34.04 -22.74
C LEU A 493 4.75 -35.23 -22.74
N ALA A 494 5.02 -36.31 -21.99
CA ALA A 494 4.09 -37.41 -21.79
C ALA A 494 2.69 -36.94 -21.35
N GLN A 495 1.66 -37.71 -21.71
CA GLN A 495 0.25 -37.41 -21.40
C GLN A 495 -0.25 -36.04 -21.93
N GLY A 496 0.35 -35.55 -23.01
CA GLY A 496 -0.01 -34.26 -23.62
C GLY A 496 0.51 -33.07 -22.83
N GLY A 497 1.77 -33.13 -22.37
CA GLY A 497 2.42 -32.10 -21.55
C GLY A 497 2.17 -32.26 -20.05
N LYS A 498 3.10 -31.73 -19.23
CA LYS A 498 3.12 -31.90 -17.76
C LYS A 498 3.13 -33.35 -17.28
N GLY A 499 3.68 -34.30 -18.04
CA GLY A 499 3.57 -35.75 -17.75
C GLY A 499 4.04 -36.14 -16.33
N VAL A 500 5.30 -35.88 -16.01
CA VAL A 500 5.89 -36.11 -14.67
C VAL A 500 5.17 -35.35 -13.55
N LEU A 501 4.66 -34.14 -13.84
CA LEU A 501 3.91 -33.32 -12.88
C LEU A 501 2.50 -33.88 -12.62
N LYS A 502 1.83 -34.43 -13.64
CA LYS A 502 0.55 -35.15 -13.50
C LYS A 502 0.73 -36.42 -12.67
N GLU A 503 1.81 -37.18 -12.89
CA GLU A 503 2.15 -38.34 -12.05
C GLU A 503 2.40 -37.95 -10.59
N ALA A 504 3.16 -36.88 -10.33
CA ALA A 504 3.36 -36.36 -8.97
C ALA A 504 2.03 -35.90 -8.35
N ALA A 505 1.18 -35.23 -9.12
CA ALA A 505 -0.13 -34.78 -8.66
C ALA A 505 -1.09 -35.93 -8.31
N ARG A 506 -1.03 -37.07 -9.01
CA ARG A 506 -1.88 -38.25 -8.74
C ARG A 506 -1.65 -38.88 -7.36
N LEU A 507 -0.52 -38.59 -6.72
CA LEU A 507 -0.25 -39.01 -5.34
C LEU A 507 -0.87 -38.09 -4.28
N VAL A 508 -1.32 -36.88 -4.67
CA VAL A 508 -1.79 -35.84 -3.75
C VAL A 508 -3.27 -35.50 -3.98
N VAL A 509 -3.67 -35.19 -5.22
CA VAL A 509 -5.00 -34.64 -5.56
C VAL A 509 -5.87 -35.64 -6.35
N PRO A 510 -7.22 -35.55 -6.28
CA PRO A 510 -8.10 -36.46 -7.01
C PRO A 510 -7.89 -36.48 -8.54
N ALA A 511 -7.78 -37.67 -9.12
CA ALA A 511 -7.52 -37.87 -10.55
C ALA A 511 -8.52 -37.16 -11.49
N ALA A 512 -9.78 -36.97 -11.07
CA ALA A 512 -10.80 -36.22 -11.82
C ALA A 512 -10.41 -34.76 -12.15
N VAL A 513 -9.47 -34.18 -11.39
CA VAL A 513 -8.93 -32.83 -11.60
C VAL A 513 -7.69 -32.84 -12.52
N ILE A 514 -7.05 -34.00 -12.67
CA ILE A 514 -5.81 -34.20 -13.45
C ILE A 514 -6.12 -34.65 -14.88
N ASP A 515 -7.08 -35.56 -15.03
CA ASP A 515 -7.45 -36.20 -16.30
C ASP A 515 -8.51 -35.40 -17.10
N ARG A 516 -8.88 -34.20 -16.62
CA ARG A 516 -9.79 -33.27 -17.34
C ARG A 516 -9.11 -32.70 -18.60
N PRO A 517 -9.87 -32.34 -19.66
CA PRO A 517 -9.35 -31.51 -20.75
C PRO A 517 -8.75 -30.19 -20.22
N LYS A 518 -7.65 -29.72 -20.81
CA LYS A 518 -7.01 -28.44 -20.41
C LYS A 518 -7.92 -27.26 -20.77
N GLY A 519 -8.61 -26.73 -19.76
CA GLY A 519 -9.18 -25.39 -19.80
C GLY A 519 -8.11 -24.30 -19.78
N TYR A 520 -8.48 -23.13 -20.27
CA TYR A 520 -7.75 -21.87 -20.15
C TYR A 520 -8.63 -20.90 -19.36
N PHE A 521 -8.03 -19.89 -18.73
CA PHE A 521 -8.77 -18.87 -17.98
C PHE A 521 -9.77 -18.15 -18.93
N PRO A 522 -11.08 -18.28 -18.72
CA PRO A 522 -12.04 -17.94 -19.77
C PRO A 522 -12.47 -16.47 -19.74
N VAL A 523 -12.06 -15.70 -20.74
CA VAL A 523 -12.56 -14.34 -20.99
C VAL A 523 -12.99 -14.21 -22.48
N PRO A 524 -14.08 -14.88 -22.91
CA PRO A 524 -14.36 -15.06 -24.34
C PRO A 524 -14.70 -13.77 -25.09
N ALA A 525 -15.16 -12.73 -24.38
CA ALA A 525 -15.55 -11.45 -24.97
C ALA A 525 -14.39 -10.66 -25.62
N LEU A 526 -13.14 -10.87 -25.20
CA LEU A 526 -11.97 -10.22 -25.83
C LEU A 526 -11.37 -11.05 -26.99
N LYS A 527 -11.78 -12.31 -27.13
CA LYS A 527 -11.33 -13.22 -28.18
C LYS A 527 -12.07 -13.03 -29.50
N TYR A 528 -13.34 -12.68 -29.42
CA TYR A 528 -14.22 -12.38 -30.56
C TYR A 528 -14.76 -10.96 -30.41
N ILE A 529 -13.98 -9.97 -30.88
CA ILE A 529 -14.26 -8.54 -30.68
C ILE A 529 -15.54 -8.13 -31.43
N GLN A 530 -16.62 -7.89 -30.68
CA GLN A 530 -17.95 -7.58 -31.20
C GLN A 530 -18.72 -6.62 -30.27
N GLY A 531 -19.73 -5.92 -30.83
CA GLY A 531 -20.56 -4.97 -30.10
C GLY A 531 -19.74 -3.90 -29.38
N VAL A 532 -20.08 -3.60 -28.12
CA VAL A 532 -19.41 -2.56 -27.30
C VAL A 532 -17.88 -2.71 -27.20
N TYR A 533 -17.33 -3.92 -27.32
CA TYR A 533 -15.88 -4.13 -27.36
C TYR A 533 -15.28 -3.72 -28.70
N LEU A 534 -15.99 -3.94 -29.81
CA LEU A 534 -15.59 -3.45 -31.14
C LEU A 534 -15.71 -1.92 -31.23
N ASP A 535 -16.71 -1.31 -30.59
CA ASP A 535 -16.87 0.14 -30.54
C ASP A 535 -15.71 0.80 -29.78
N MET A 536 -15.37 0.29 -28.59
CA MET A 536 -14.21 0.73 -27.79
C MET A 536 -12.88 0.58 -28.54
N VAL A 537 -12.68 -0.57 -29.18
CA VAL A 537 -11.48 -0.85 -30.01
C VAL A 537 -11.40 0.07 -31.22
N ARG A 538 -12.52 0.36 -31.88
CA ARG A 538 -12.60 1.23 -33.06
C ARG A 538 -12.33 2.68 -32.70
N ASP A 539 -12.90 3.18 -31.60
CA ASP A 539 -12.60 4.53 -31.09
C ASP A 539 -11.11 4.68 -30.77
N ALA A 540 -10.55 3.76 -29.97
CA ALA A 540 -9.14 3.80 -29.58
C ALA A 540 -8.18 3.79 -30.77
N LEU A 541 -8.44 2.98 -31.80
CA LEU A 541 -7.60 2.86 -33.00
C LEU A 541 -7.83 3.96 -34.06
N THR A 542 -8.93 4.72 -33.98
CA THR A 542 -9.29 5.70 -35.03
C THR A 542 -9.44 7.14 -34.53
N ASN A 543 -9.22 7.41 -33.24
CA ASN A 543 -9.13 8.77 -32.71
C ASN A 543 -7.86 9.51 -33.18
N ASP A 544 -7.80 10.82 -32.92
CA ASP A 544 -6.74 11.68 -33.47
C ASP A 544 -5.36 11.42 -32.86
N ALA A 545 -5.26 10.84 -31.65
CA ALA A 545 -3.99 10.42 -31.06
C ALA A 545 -3.40 9.19 -31.81
N ALA A 546 -4.23 8.19 -32.09
CA ALA A 546 -3.85 7.02 -32.89
C ALA A 546 -3.45 7.42 -34.32
N ARG A 547 -4.25 8.28 -34.97
CA ARG A 547 -3.95 8.82 -36.31
C ARG A 547 -2.63 9.60 -36.34
N SER A 548 -2.42 10.50 -35.39
CA SER A 548 -1.19 11.30 -35.28
C SER A 548 0.06 10.46 -34.94
N ARG A 549 -0.12 9.25 -34.41
CA ARG A 549 0.98 8.30 -34.18
C ARG A 549 1.27 7.42 -35.39
N GLY A 550 0.31 7.21 -36.30
CA GLY A 550 0.52 6.50 -37.57
C GLY A 550 0.98 5.04 -37.47
N LEU A 551 0.96 4.44 -36.26
CA LEU A 551 1.68 3.19 -35.93
C LEU A 551 1.33 2.01 -36.84
N PHE A 552 0.07 1.92 -37.26
CA PHE A 552 -0.47 0.86 -38.10
C PHE A 552 -0.97 1.41 -39.43
N ARG A 553 -0.78 0.63 -40.50
CA ARG A 553 -1.26 0.95 -41.84
C ARG A 553 -2.78 0.89 -41.91
N GLN A 554 -3.40 1.87 -42.57
CA GLN A 554 -4.86 2.01 -42.61
C GLN A 554 -5.53 0.85 -43.36
N GLU A 555 -4.88 0.28 -44.37
CA GLU A 555 -5.35 -0.88 -45.12
C GLU A 555 -5.42 -2.14 -44.23
N TYR A 556 -4.45 -2.30 -43.33
CA TYR A 556 -4.43 -3.39 -42.34
C TYR A 556 -5.51 -3.20 -41.26
N LEU A 557 -5.65 -1.98 -40.72
CA LEU A 557 -6.74 -1.67 -39.78
C LEU A 557 -8.12 -1.88 -40.41
N GLN A 558 -8.33 -1.45 -41.66
CA GLN A 558 -9.58 -1.68 -42.38
C GLN A 558 -9.86 -3.17 -42.54
N THR A 559 -8.86 -3.97 -42.93
CA THR A 559 -8.98 -5.44 -43.05
C THR A 559 -9.45 -6.06 -41.73
N LEU A 560 -8.84 -5.67 -40.60
CA LEU A 560 -9.24 -6.13 -39.26
C LEU A 560 -10.65 -5.64 -38.87
N PHE A 561 -11.09 -4.47 -39.33
CA PHE A 561 -12.41 -3.92 -39.04
C PHE A 561 -13.55 -4.47 -39.90
N ASP A 562 -13.25 -5.02 -41.08
CA ASP A 562 -14.21 -5.65 -41.98
C ASP A 562 -14.57 -7.07 -41.51
N ALA A 563 -13.61 -7.80 -40.90
CA ALA A 563 -13.79 -9.16 -40.39
C ALA A 563 -13.24 -9.34 -38.94
N PRO A 564 -13.76 -8.60 -37.93
CA PRO A 564 -13.14 -8.48 -36.60
C PRO A 564 -13.09 -9.76 -35.76
N THR A 565 -13.81 -10.82 -36.18
CA THR A 565 -13.83 -12.14 -35.55
C THR A 565 -13.02 -13.20 -36.29
N GLU A 566 -12.52 -12.92 -37.50
CA GLU A 566 -11.81 -13.91 -38.34
C GLU A 566 -10.29 -13.86 -38.18
N HIS A 567 -9.74 -12.68 -37.85
CA HIS A 567 -8.28 -12.46 -37.72
C HIS A 567 -7.73 -12.95 -36.38
N ILE A 568 -7.59 -14.28 -36.28
CA ILE A 568 -7.12 -15.00 -35.09
C ILE A 568 -5.72 -15.60 -35.34
N THR A 569 -4.78 -15.36 -34.43
CA THR A 569 -3.39 -15.85 -34.53
C THR A 569 -3.27 -17.34 -34.22
N LYS A 570 -2.11 -17.94 -34.52
CA LYS A 570 -1.81 -19.35 -34.23
C LYS A 570 -2.07 -19.73 -32.76
N LEU A 571 -1.79 -18.82 -31.83
CA LEU A 571 -1.99 -18.98 -30.39
C LEU A 571 -3.42 -18.65 -29.92
N ARG A 572 -4.37 -18.43 -30.85
CA ARG A 572 -5.78 -18.07 -30.61
C ARG A 572 -6.00 -16.66 -30.00
N GLY A 573 -5.02 -15.78 -30.18
CA GLY A 573 -5.15 -14.34 -29.92
C GLY A 573 -5.92 -13.64 -31.06
N SER A 574 -6.61 -12.54 -30.81
CA SER A 574 -7.17 -11.67 -31.85
C SER A 574 -6.12 -10.64 -32.29
N GLU A 575 -5.85 -10.56 -33.60
CA GLU A 575 -4.93 -9.55 -34.14
C GLU A 575 -5.45 -8.13 -33.88
N LEU A 576 -6.77 -7.93 -33.96
CA LEU A 576 -7.44 -6.66 -33.68
C LEU A 576 -7.31 -6.27 -32.21
N TRP A 577 -7.48 -7.21 -31.27
CA TRP A 577 -7.24 -6.95 -29.85
C TRP A 577 -5.77 -6.57 -29.57
N GLN A 578 -4.81 -7.24 -30.21
CA GLN A 578 -3.38 -6.97 -30.03
C GLN A 578 -2.99 -5.54 -30.41
N VAL A 579 -3.46 -5.03 -31.56
CA VAL A 579 -3.18 -3.65 -31.97
C VAL A 579 -3.93 -2.63 -31.11
N ALA A 580 -5.18 -2.93 -30.76
CA ALA A 580 -5.99 -2.06 -29.90
C ALA A 580 -5.40 -1.94 -28.49
N GLN A 581 -4.93 -3.04 -27.90
CA GLN A 581 -4.34 -3.05 -26.57
C GLN A 581 -3.04 -2.24 -26.51
N LEU A 582 -2.21 -2.27 -27.55
CA LEU A 582 -1.04 -1.40 -27.61
C LEU A 582 -1.43 0.09 -27.63
N GLU A 583 -2.39 0.46 -28.50
CA GLU A 583 -2.83 1.84 -28.66
C GLU A 583 -3.56 2.39 -27.41
N MET A 584 -4.51 1.63 -26.85
CA MET A 584 -5.20 2.00 -25.60
C MET A 584 -4.24 2.17 -24.43
N TRP A 585 -3.17 1.37 -24.36
CA TRP A 585 -2.14 1.53 -23.34
C TRP A 585 -1.30 2.80 -23.56
N LEU A 586 -0.89 3.08 -24.81
CA LEU A 586 -0.14 4.31 -25.14
C LEU A 586 -0.95 5.57 -24.78
N GLN A 587 -2.26 5.55 -25.05
CA GLN A 587 -3.20 6.61 -24.64
C GLN A 587 -3.30 6.71 -23.11
N ALA A 588 -3.52 5.60 -22.40
CA ALA A 588 -3.63 5.58 -20.93
C ALA A 588 -2.36 6.07 -20.21
N GLN A 589 -1.18 5.89 -20.80
CA GLN A 589 0.07 6.42 -20.26
C GLN A 589 0.35 7.89 -20.62
N GLY A 590 -0.36 8.46 -21.60
CA GLY A 590 -0.12 9.82 -22.11
C GLY A 590 1.09 9.91 -23.04
N SER A 591 1.38 8.86 -23.82
CA SER A 591 2.50 8.82 -24.77
C SER A 591 2.12 9.44 -26.12
N GLU A 592 1.93 10.76 -26.11
CA GLU A 592 1.82 11.58 -27.33
C GLU A 592 3.22 11.86 -27.92
N HIS A 593 3.27 12.31 -29.18
CA HIS A 593 4.51 12.29 -29.96
C HIS A 593 5.55 13.32 -29.50
N GLY A 594 6.80 12.88 -29.38
CA GLY A 594 7.95 13.77 -29.28
C GLY A 594 8.28 14.40 -30.65
N GLY A 595 7.57 15.46 -31.03
CA GLY A 595 7.78 16.22 -32.26
C GLY A 595 7.52 17.71 -32.07
N GLU A 596 8.57 18.52 -32.22
CA GLU A 596 8.55 19.98 -32.43
C GLU A 596 7.49 20.85 -31.70
N ASP A 597 7.45 20.82 -30.36
CA ASP A 597 6.79 21.91 -29.61
C ASP A 597 7.59 22.39 -28.39
N ALA A 598 8.74 23.01 -28.67
CA ALA A 598 9.66 23.58 -27.69
C ALA A 598 9.58 25.12 -27.61
N GLN A 599 8.45 25.74 -27.96
CA GLN A 599 8.38 27.21 -28.02
C GLN A 599 7.01 27.91 -27.81
N ALA A 600 5.97 27.25 -27.27
CA ALA A 600 4.65 27.89 -27.04
C ALA A 600 4.04 27.62 -25.64
N ALA A 601 4.44 28.38 -24.61
CA ALA A 601 3.86 28.22 -23.26
C ALA A 601 3.83 29.49 -22.36
N GLU A 602 3.81 30.71 -22.92
CA GLU A 602 3.41 31.91 -22.18
C GLU A 602 2.02 32.39 -22.64
N GLY A 603 1.06 32.44 -21.71
CA GLY A 603 -0.28 33.01 -21.95
C GLY A 603 -1.35 32.04 -22.44
N GLY A 604 -1.97 31.30 -21.51
CA GLY A 604 -3.18 30.49 -21.78
C GLY A 604 -3.85 30.04 -20.47
N LEU A 605 -5.19 30.02 -20.44
CA LEU A 605 -5.93 29.52 -19.27
C LEU A 605 -5.85 27.99 -19.20
N ARG A 606 -5.65 27.45 -18.00
CA ARG A 606 -5.64 26.00 -17.75
C ARG A 606 -7.06 25.41 -17.93
N PRO A 607 -7.21 24.28 -18.63
CA PRO A 607 -8.36 23.40 -18.46
C PRO A 607 -8.46 22.89 -17.02
N SER A 608 -9.68 22.57 -16.57
CA SER A 608 -9.94 21.96 -15.26
C SER A 608 -9.44 20.51 -15.19
N ALA A 609 -9.11 20.04 -13.98
CA ALA A 609 -8.72 18.67 -13.72
C ALA A 609 -9.80 17.64 -14.12
N PRO A 610 -9.42 16.38 -14.44
CA PRO A 610 -10.38 15.32 -14.72
C PRO A 610 -11.27 15.03 -13.49
N PRO A 611 -12.51 14.56 -13.69
CA PRO A 611 -13.47 14.39 -12.59
C PRO A 611 -13.05 13.24 -11.65
N HIS A 612 -12.82 13.57 -10.38
CA HIS A 612 -12.73 12.56 -9.33
C HIS A 612 -14.07 11.80 -9.23
N ALA A 613 -13.99 10.47 -9.08
CA ALA A 613 -15.16 9.64 -8.82
C ALA A 613 -15.86 10.11 -7.53
N ARG A 614 -17.14 10.48 -7.63
CA ARG A 614 -17.95 10.88 -6.49
C ARG A 614 -18.39 9.65 -5.68
N PRO A 615 -18.41 9.72 -4.34
CA PRO A 615 -19.14 8.75 -3.53
C PRO A 615 -20.63 8.74 -3.90
N TRP A 616 -21.24 7.56 -3.90
CA TRP A 616 -22.69 7.40 -4.08
C TRP A 616 -23.42 7.66 -2.76
N THR A 617 -23.95 8.87 -2.59
CA THR A 617 -24.94 9.21 -1.55
C THR A 617 -26.06 10.10 -2.11
N GLU A 618 -27.27 9.92 -1.57
CA GLU A 618 -28.46 10.76 -1.74
C GLU A 618 -29.04 10.96 -3.15
N ALA A 619 -29.80 9.95 -3.60
CA ALA A 619 -30.87 10.11 -4.60
C ALA A 619 -32.23 9.68 -4.02
N ALA A 620 -32.52 10.03 -2.75
CA ALA A 620 -33.52 9.33 -1.93
C ALA A 620 -34.58 10.17 -1.19
N ASP A 621 -34.70 11.50 -1.38
CA ASP A 621 -35.96 12.18 -1.07
C ASP A 621 -36.32 13.37 -1.98
N ARG A 622 -37.29 13.13 -2.89
CA ARG A 622 -38.17 14.15 -3.49
C ARG A 622 -39.55 13.58 -3.84
N ARG A 623 -40.21 12.82 -2.96
CA ARG A 623 -41.59 12.28 -3.22
C ARG A 623 -42.57 12.26 -2.04
N ARG A 624 -42.66 13.33 -1.23
CA ARG A 624 -43.79 13.50 -0.26
C ARG A 624 -44.36 14.93 -0.13
N ARG A 625 -45.12 15.40 -1.13
CA ARG A 625 -46.27 16.34 -0.93
C ARG A 625 -47.35 16.05 -1.99
N GLY A 626 -48.61 15.90 -1.57
CA GLY A 626 -49.77 15.75 -2.49
C GLY A 626 -50.71 14.56 -2.22
N LEU A 627 -51.35 14.49 -1.06
CA LEU A 627 -52.40 13.49 -0.76
C LEU A 627 -53.74 14.16 -0.38
N ARG A 628 -54.66 14.23 -1.36
CA ARG A 628 -56.10 14.58 -1.29
C ARG A 628 -56.73 14.17 -2.63
N GLN A 629 -57.89 13.54 -2.78
CA GLN A 629 -58.82 12.77 -1.91
C GLN A 629 -58.93 11.34 -2.54
N VAL A 630 -59.67 10.31 -2.10
CA VAL A 630 -61.05 10.17 -1.58
C VAL A 630 -61.11 8.98 -0.60
N ARG A 631 -62.26 8.80 0.08
CA ARG A 631 -62.51 7.93 1.24
C ARG A 631 -63.34 6.67 0.91
N ILE A 632 -62.99 5.55 1.57
CA ILE A 632 -63.89 4.65 2.33
C ILE A 632 -64.76 3.57 1.61
N HIS A 633 -64.90 2.43 2.32
CA HIS A 633 -65.83 1.28 2.16
C HIS A 633 -65.64 0.35 0.92
N ASP A 634 -65.96 -0.96 0.98
CA ASP A 634 -66.62 -1.71 2.07
C ASP A 634 -66.17 -3.19 2.27
N ARG A 635 -66.73 -3.84 3.30
CA ARG A 635 -66.63 -5.28 3.61
C ARG A 635 -67.58 -6.13 2.73
N LEU A 636 -67.21 -7.39 2.42
CA LEU A 636 -67.82 -8.62 3.01
C LEU A 636 -67.29 -9.93 2.38
N ARG A 637 -67.66 -11.05 3.01
CA ARG A 637 -67.33 -12.45 2.62
C ARG A 637 -68.46 -13.05 1.77
N LEU A 638 -68.17 -14.13 1.01
CA LEU A 638 -68.89 -15.43 1.11
C LEU A 638 -68.37 -16.52 0.14
N GLY A 639 -68.31 -17.76 0.65
CA GLY A 639 -69.08 -18.88 0.06
C GLY A 639 -68.54 -19.71 -1.12
N THR A 640 -67.85 -20.82 -0.79
CA THR A 640 -68.16 -22.20 -1.23
C THR A 640 -68.51 -22.56 -2.71
N ALA A 641 -67.71 -23.46 -3.29
CA ALA A 641 -68.18 -24.63 -4.06
C ALA A 641 -67.05 -25.70 -4.18
N GLY A 642 -67.38 -26.96 -4.53
CA GLY A 642 -66.35 -27.97 -4.84
C GLY A 642 -66.89 -29.38 -5.16
N LEU A 643 -65.97 -30.29 -5.54
CA LEU A 643 -66.11 -31.75 -5.59
C LEU A 643 -67.14 -32.36 -6.58
N ARG A 644 -66.68 -32.98 -7.71
CA ARG A 644 -66.77 -34.46 -7.99
C ARG A 644 -66.58 -34.93 -9.46
N ARG A 645 -65.90 -36.10 -9.58
CA ARG A 645 -66.22 -37.31 -10.40
C ARG A 645 -65.88 -37.48 -11.93
N ASP A 646 -65.09 -38.54 -12.17
CA ASP A 646 -65.39 -39.79 -12.93
C ASP A 646 -65.28 -39.97 -14.49
N LEU A 647 -64.31 -40.84 -14.88
CA LEU A 647 -64.39 -42.07 -15.71
C LEU A 647 -64.33 -42.14 -17.27
N HIS A 648 -63.34 -42.92 -17.74
CA HIS A 648 -63.28 -43.95 -18.83
C HIS A 648 -63.55 -43.68 -20.34
N GLN A 649 -62.55 -44.02 -21.18
CA GLN A 649 -62.39 -45.26 -22.02
C GLN A 649 -60.98 -45.23 -22.70
N ALA A 650 -60.12 -46.27 -22.76
CA ALA A 650 -60.15 -47.58 -23.45
C ALA A 650 -60.05 -47.46 -25.00
N ARG A 651 -59.18 -48.14 -25.79
CA ARG A 651 -58.26 -49.33 -25.70
C ARG A 651 -56.99 -49.06 -26.58
N GLY A 652 -55.92 -49.88 -26.75
CA GLY A 652 -55.46 -51.17 -26.20
C GLY A 652 -54.39 -51.89 -27.09
N SER A 653 -53.67 -52.91 -26.56
CA SER A 653 -52.70 -53.86 -27.21
C SER A 653 -51.36 -53.34 -27.82
N GLY A 654 -50.19 -53.99 -27.65
CA GLY A 654 -49.76 -55.02 -26.66
C GLY A 654 -48.51 -55.88 -27.03
N ARG A 655 -47.72 -56.32 -26.00
CA ARG A 655 -46.80 -57.51 -25.93
C ARG A 655 -45.60 -57.60 -26.94
N HIS A 656 -44.43 -58.25 -26.70
CA HIS A 656 -43.89 -59.10 -25.61
C HIS A 656 -42.35 -59.28 -25.70
N LEU A 657 -41.66 -59.72 -24.61
CA LEU A 657 -40.31 -60.39 -24.56
C LEU A 657 -39.05 -59.58 -25.02
N ALA A 658 -37.79 -59.94 -24.71
CA ALA A 658 -37.15 -60.57 -23.52
C ALA A 658 -35.60 -60.48 -23.54
N ARG A 659 -34.97 -60.62 -22.35
CA ARG A 659 -33.57 -61.03 -22.00
C ARG A 659 -32.52 -61.24 -23.12
N GLY A 660 -31.27 -60.78 -22.92
CA GLY A 660 -30.10 -61.35 -23.60
C GLY A 660 -28.74 -60.71 -23.27
N ALA A 661 -27.81 -61.47 -22.68
CA ALA A 661 -26.51 -60.97 -22.19
C ALA A 661 -25.33 -61.15 -23.17
N SER A 662 -24.36 -60.22 -23.07
CA SER A 662 -22.89 -60.47 -23.10
C SER A 662 -22.08 -60.60 -24.41
N ARG A 663 -20.83 -60.08 -24.31
CA ARG A 663 -19.56 -60.45 -25.00
C ARG A 663 -19.34 -60.17 -26.50
N LEU A 664 -18.32 -59.32 -26.77
CA LEU A 664 -17.02 -59.61 -27.46
C LEU A 664 -16.94 -60.84 -28.42
N PRO A 665 -16.12 -60.80 -29.51
CA PRO A 665 -14.81 -60.11 -29.57
C PRO A 665 -14.34 -59.48 -30.92
N ARG A 666 -13.11 -58.93 -30.87
CA ARG A 666 -12.13 -58.58 -31.94
C ARG A 666 -12.16 -59.51 -33.18
N HIS A 667 -11.79 -59.07 -34.40
CA HIS A 667 -10.39 -59.07 -34.89
C HIS A 667 -10.11 -58.36 -36.26
N ARG A 668 -8.80 -58.25 -36.59
CA ARG A 668 -8.15 -57.64 -37.79
C ARG A 668 -8.47 -58.32 -39.15
N VAL A 669 -8.45 -57.55 -40.24
CA VAL A 669 -7.69 -57.73 -41.53
C VAL A 669 -7.58 -56.32 -42.18
N LEU A 670 -6.51 -55.73 -42.79
CA LEU A 670 -5.29 -56.07 -43.57
C LEU A 670 -5.41 -55.90 -45.12
N ARG A 671 -4.73 -54.87 -45.66
CA ARG A 671 -4.36 -54.65 -47.10
C ARG A 671 -5.53 -54.37 -48.09
N ALA A 672 -5.34 -53.79 -49.29
CA ALA A 672 -4.12 -53.39 -50.01
C ALA A 672 -4.31 -52.20 -51.00
N ARG A 673 -3.19 -51.51 -51.32
CA ARG A 673 -2.76 -50.93 -52.63
C ARG A 673 -3.76 -50.26 -53.60
N SER A 674 -3.33 -49.10 -54.11
CA SER A 674 -3.17 -48.83 -55.56
C SER A 674 -2.04 -47.82 -55.80
N ALA A 675 -1.48 -47.75 -57.02
CA ALA A 675 -0.33 -46.90 -57.34
C ALA A 675 -0.20 -46.62 -58.85
N CYS A 676 0.32 -45.44 -59.20
CA CYS A 676 0.99 -45.06 -60.46
C CYS A 676 1.84 -43.78 -60.17
N ILE A 677 3.14 -43.69 -60.47
CA ILE A 677 3.82 -43.57 -61.79
C ILE A 677 3.66 -42.15 -62.39
N ALA A 678 4.72 -41.43 -62.81
CA ALA A 678 6.17 -41.52 -62.54
C ALA A 678 6.90 -40.24 -63.00
N GLY A 679 8.10 -39.99 -62.48
CA GLY A 679 9.03 -38.96 -63.01
C GLY A 679 10.47 -39.17 -62.51
N ARG A 680 11.40 -39.44 -63.43
CA ARG A 680 12.88 -39.46 -63.22
C ARG A 680 13.49 -38.37 -64.14
N CYS A 681 14.77 -38.00 -64.17
CA CYS A 681 16.04 -38.68 -63.86
C CYS A 681 17.18 -37.61 -63.69
N PRO A 682 18.50 -37.92 -63.51
CA PRO A 682 19.08 -38.00 -62.16
C PRO A 682 20.40 -37.15 -62.05
N PRO A 683 21.56 -37.55 -61.41
CA PRO A 683 22.46 -36.57 -60.77
C PRO A 683 23.88 -36.47 -61.40
N GLY A 684 24.77 -35.68 -60.80
CA GLY A 684 26.21 -35.65 -61.13
C GLY A 684 27.09 -35.55 -59.87
N ALA A 685 28.17 -36.35 -59.81
CA ALA A 685 29.12 -36.35 -58.69
C ALA A 685 30.53 -36.79 -59.10
N VAL A 686 31.51 -35.89 -59.01
CA VAL A 686 32.98 -36.12 -59.11
C VAL A 686 33.67 -34.94 -58.38
N SER A 687 34.86 -34.97 -57.78
CA SER A 687 35.62 -35.88 -56.90
C SER A 687 37.00 -35.20 -56.70
N ARG A 688 37.61 -35.29 -55.51
CA ARG A 688 39.06 -35.13 -55.22
C ARG A 688 39.77 -33.78 -55.51
N SER A 689 40.43 -33.21 -54.49
CA SER A 689 41.90 -33.29 -54.33
C SER A 689 42.36 -32.77 -52.94
N LEU A 690 43.63 -32.98 -52.56
CA LEU A 690 44.25 -32.51 -51.30
C LEU A 690 45.47 -31.60 -51.55
N ALA A 691 45.65 -30.56 -50.70
CA ALA A 691 46.93 -30.13 -50.10
C ALA A 691 46.62 -29.06 -49.02
N HIS A 692 47.00 -29.06 -47.73
CA HIS A 692 48.22 -29.35 -46.94
C HIS A 692 49.20 -28.17 -46.72
N LEU A 693 49.56 -27.99 -45.44
CA LEU A 693 50.73 -27.29 -44.84
C LEU A 693 50.58 -25.81 -44.38
N PRO A 694 51.32 -25.37 -43.32
CA PRO A 694 50.76 -24.52 -42.24
C PRO A 694 51.74 -23.43 -41.70
N ALA A 695 51.74 -23.22 -40.36
CA ALA A 695 52.63 -22.40 -39.51
C ALA A 695 52.13 -20.97 -39.21
N ARG A 696 52.36 -20.39 -38.01
CA ARG A 696 52.86 -20.89 -36.71
C ARG A 696 52.36 -19.96 -35.56
N PRO A 697 52.38 -20.38 -34.28
CA PRO A 697 51.89 -19.57 -33.15
C PRO A 697 53.00 -18.74 -32.47
N LEU A 698 52.58 -17.81 -31.61
CA LEU A 698 53.40 -17.21 -30.54
C LEU A 698 52.98 -17.76 -29.16
N HIS A 699 53.85 -17.64 -28.15
CA HIS A 699 54.00 -18.68 -27.13
C HIS A 699 54.50 -18.12 -25.76
N LEU A 700 54.47 -18.98 -24.73
CA LEU A 700 55.04 -18.82 -23.36
C LEU A 700 54.22 -18.02 -22.31
N PRO A 701 54.34 -18.32 -20.99
CA PRO A 701 54.67 -19.61 -20.35
C PRO A 701 53.75 -20.01 -19.15
N PRO A 702 53.80 -21.28 -18.67
CA PRO A 702 53.01 -21.78 -17.53
C PRO A 702 53.79 -21.86 -16.19
N GLY A 703 53.11 -22.22 -15.10
CA GLY A 703 53.69 -22.52 -13.77
C GLY A 703 52.92 -23.61 -12.99
N ALA A 704 53.63 -24.37 -12.15
CA ALA A 704 53.18 -25.57 -11.41
C ALA A 704 51.92 -25.35 -10.52
N GLN A 705 50.97 -26.29 -10.31
CA GLN A 705 50.97 -27.76 -10.10
C GLN A 705 50.93 -28.19 -8.60
N GLU A 706 49.86 -28.93 -8.25
CA GLU A 706 49.64 -29.90 -7.17
C GLU A 706 50.05 -29.65 -5.69
N SER A 707 49.11 -29.95 -4.78
CA SER A 707 49.33 -30.94 -3.71
C SER A 707 48.01 -31.46 -3.10
N GLU A 708 47.95 -32.77 -2.84
CA GLU A 708 46.87 -33.41 -2.07
C GLU A 708 47.18 -33.39 -0.55
N ARG A 709 46.16 -33.34 0.33
CA ARG A 709 45.74 -34.51 1.18
C ARG A 709 44.81 -34.19 2.35
N VAL A 710 43.71 -34.93 2.37
CA VAL A 710 43.10 -35.68 3.51
C VAL A 710 43.80 -35.56 4.88
N PHE A 711 43.06 -35.18 5.94
CA PHE A 711 42.83 -36.04 7.12
C PHE A 711 41.63 -35.58 7.98
N ARG A 712 41.17 -36.43 8.92
CA ARG A 712 39.97 -36.28 9.78
C ARG A 712 40.32 -36.01 11.28
N PRO A 713 39.36 -35.62 12.15
CA PRO A 713 39.62 -35.02 13.47
C PRO A 713 39.68 -36.01 14.64
N PRO A 714 40.05 -35.52 15.84
CA PRO A 714 39.40 -35.93 17.10
C PRO A 714 39.06 -34.73 18.04
N VAL A 715 37.85 -34.60 18.61
CA VAL A 715 37.28 -35.17 19.87
C VAL A 715 37.25 -34.13 21.03
N GLU A 716 36.44 -34.40 22.06
CA GLU A 716 35.72 -33.45 22.92
C GLU A 716 36.36 -33.09 24.29
N HIS A 717 35.68 -32.17 25.00
CA HIS A 717 35.41 -32.22 26.47
C HIS A 717 36.50 -31.69 27.48
N PRO A 718 36.18 -31.42 28.78
CA PRO A 718 35.26 -30.35 29.23
C PRO A 718 35.60 -29.66 30.61
N ARG A 719 34.71 -28.76 31.09
CA ARG A 719 34.47 -28.30 32.51
C ARG A 719 35.44 -27.31 33.22
N GLY A 720 34.86 -26.45 34.08
CA GLY A 720 35.53 -25.75 35.21
C GLY A 720 35.18 -24.25 35.36
N ARG A 721 34.06 -23.84 35.99
CA ARG A 721 33.73 -23.69 37.45
C ARG A 721 34.13 -22.35 38.14
N ARG A 722 33.09 -21.53 38.44
CA ARG A 722 32.79 -20.74 39.68
C ARG A 722 33.83 -19.76 40.31
N GLY A 723 33.39 -18.55 40.71
CA GLY A 723 34.12 -17.73 41.71
C GLY A 723 33.53 -16.35 42.12
N HIS A 724 32.65 -16.33 43.14
CA HIS A 724 32.32 -15.25 44.12
C HIS A 724 32.08 -13.74 43.77
N GLN A 725 30.85 -13.29 44.11
CA GLN A 725 30.43 -12.16 45.01
C GLN A 725 31.53 -11.23 45.63
N ARG A 726 31.28 -9.92 45.90
CA ARG A 726 30.34 -9.37 46.93
C ARG A 726 30.14 -7.82 46.83
N HIS A 727 28.97 -7.33 47.32
CA HIS A 727 28.66 -6.12 48.13
C HIS A 727 29.34 -4.73 47.88
N LEU A 728 28.76 -3.53 48.17
CA LEU A 728 27.42 -3.07 48.60
C LEU A 728 27.29 -1.52 48.46
N PHE A 729 26.11 -0.99 48.82
CA PHE A 729 25.77 0.40 49.17
C PHE A 729 25.40 1.42 48.06
N ASP A 730 24.83 2.54 48.53
CA ASP A 730 23.77 3.37 47.91
C ASP A 730 24.02 4.86 48.21
N THR A 731 23.65 5.77 47.30
CA THR A 731 23.02 7.07 47.64
C THR A 731 22.56 7.83 46.38
N ARG A 732 21.67 8.82 46.60
CA ARG A 732 21.00 9.63 45.55
C ARG A 732 21.73 10.96 45.30
N HIS A 733 21.90 11.34 44.04
CA HIS A 733 21.15 12.44 43.39
C HIS A 733 21.62 12.68 41.95
N GLY A 734 20.82 13.40 41.15
CA GLY A 734 21.04 13.55 39.72
C GLY A 734 21.55 14.93 39.30
N ALA A 735 22.36 14.96 38.24
CA ALA A 735 22.57 16.11 37.37
C ALA A 735 22.74 15.58 35.93
N GLY A 736 22.06 16.19 34.97
CA GLY A 736 22.18 15.79 33.57
C GLY A 736 23.46 16.32 32.93
N SER A 737 24.29 15.44 32.36
CA SER A 737 25.47 15.80 31.58
C SER A 737 25.39 15.17 30.18
N SER A 738 25.34 16.01 29.15
CA SER A 738 25.36 15.56 27.75
C SER A 738 26.80 15.23 27.35
N GLY A 739 27.09 13.95 27.13
CA GLY A 739 28.43 13.48 26.74
C GLY A 739 28.87 14.08 25.41
N ILE A 740 30.03 14.75 25.40
CA ILE A 740 30.71 15.20 24.19
C ILE A 740 31.33 13.98 23.50
N LEU A 741 31.14 13.83 22.19
CA LEU A 741 31.96 12.93 21.38
C LEU A 741 32.85 13.74 20.42
N LEU A 742 34.12 13.87 20.81
CA LEU A 742 35.19 14.27 19.90
C LEU A 742 35.71 13.03 19.18
N VAL A 743 35.80 13.09 17.85
CA VAL A 743 36.57 12.14 17.05
C VAL A 743 37.62 12.91 16.29
N GLN A 744 38.88 12.46 16.38
CA GLN A 744 40.06 13.15 15.88
C GLN A 744 40.74 12.27 14.83
N ALA A 745 41.10 12.86 13.69
CA ALA A 745 41.98 12.25 12.69
C ALA A 745 43.29 13.05 12.61
N GLN A 746 44.42 12.37 12.47
CA GLN A 746 45.75 12.95 12.65
C GLN A 746 46.33 13.55 11.35
N ARG A 747 47.23 14.52 11.51
CA ARG A 747 48.16 14.96 10.45
C ARG A 747 49.48 14.18 10.56
N PRO A 748 50.16 13.90 9.44
CA PRO A 748 51.62 13.75 9.44
C PRO A 748 52.32 15.12 9.47
N GLY A 749 53.64 15.15 9.72
CA GLY A 749 54.50 16.14 9.07
C GLY A 749 54.96 17.40 9.85
N ASN A 750 55.36 17.24 11.10
CA ASN A 750 56.55 17.84 11.73
C ASN A 750 56.98 19.33 11.59
N HIS A 751 57.36 19.87 12.76
CA HIS A 751 58.51 20.76 13.05
C HIS A 751 58.49 22.25 12.64
N GLY A 752 59.21 23.07 13.43
CA GLY A 752 59.44 24.51 13.20
C GLY A 752 59.36 25.36 14.47
N ALA A 753 60.29 25.19 15.41
CA ALA A 753 60.27 25.90 16.70
C ALA A 753 60.50 27.42 16.58
N GLY A 754 59.86 28.22 17.43
CA GLY A 754 60.08 29.67 17.52
C GLY A 754 59.49 30.31 18.79
N ARG A 755 60.33 30.63 19.78
CA ARG A 755 59.93 31.37 21.00
C ARG A 755 59.91 32.88 20.72
N GLY A 756 58.93 33.62 21.23
CA GLY A 756 58.93 35.09 21.16
C GLY A 756 57.89 35.75 22.06
N ARG A 757 58.33 36.41 23.15
CA ARG A 757 57.45 37.12 24.10
C ARG A 757 57.08 38.52 23.61
N ARG A 758 55.91 39.01 24.08
CA ARG A 758 55.55 40.39 24.50
C ARG A 758 56.25 41.58 23.81
N GLY A 759 55.46 42.55 23.33
CA GLY A 759 55.91 43.91 23.03
C GLY A 759 54.73 44.86 22.85
N GLU A 760 54.80 46.06 23.42
CA GLU A 760 53.65 46.98 23.54
C GLU A 760 53.52 47.98 22.38
N ARG A 761 52.36 48.64 22.36
CA ARG A 761 51.98 49.76 21.46
C ARG A 761 53.03 50.87 21.46
N ARG A 762 53.26 51.48 20.28
CA ARG A 762 52.85 52.89 20.01
C ARG A 762 52.96 53.29 18.52
N ASN A 763 52.16 54.28 18.17
CA ASN A 763 52.17 55.07 16.93
C ASN A 763 53.37 56.06 16.89
N PRO A 764 53.61 56.82 15.80
CA PRO A 764 53.40 56.54 14.36
C PRO A 764 54.63 56.98 13.51
N GLY A 765 54.60 56.93 12.17
CA GLY A 765 55.48 57.80 11.36
C GLY A 765 55.84 57.41 9.93
N HIS A 766 55.06 57.90 8.95
CA HIS A 766 55.49 58.47 7.65
C HIS A 766 56.43 57.74 6.65
N ARG A 767 56.02 57.86 5.36
CA ARG A 767 56.83 57.80 4.09
C ARG A 767 57.29 56.38 3.68
N TYR A 768 57.47 56.06 2.38
CA TYR A 768 57.46 56.87 1.14
C TYR A 768 56.84 56.11 -0.06
N ARG A 769 57.05 56.60 -1.30
CA ARG A 769 56.77 55.92 -2.60
C ARG A 769 57.76 54.72 -2.80
N ASP A 770 57.71 53.85 -3.82
CA ASP A 770 57.01 53.80 -5.12
C ASP A 770 56.90 52.32 -5.61
N ARG A 771 56.28 52.05 -6.79
CA ARG A 771 56.47 50.91 -7.76
C ARG A 771 56.75 49.44 -7.27
N SER A 772 56.28 48.35 -7.90
CA SER A 772 55.42 48.13 -9.08
C SER A 772 55.11 46.63 -9.31
N GLN A 773 53.91 46.32 -9.85
CA GLN A 773 53.55 45.08 -10.60
C GLN A 773 53.57 43.69 -9.89
N ALA A 774 53.12 42.66 -10.65
CA ALA A 774 53.16 41.21 -10.40
C ALA A 774 52.37 40.66 -9.18
N GLY A 775 51.06 40.43 -9.40
CA GLY A 775 50.12 40.01 -8.36
C GLY A 775 50.18 38.57 -7.84
N HIS A 776 49.46 38.37 -6.74
CA HIS A 776 48.83 37.10 -6.37
C HIS A 776 47.47 37.34 -5.71
N ARG A 777 46.51 36.43 -5.92
CA ARG A 777 45.15 36.49 -5.35
C ARG A 777 45.06 35.67 -4.07
N ARG A 778 44.62 36.27 -2.95
CA ARG A 778 43.75 35.70 -1.87
C ARG A 778 43.82 36.59 -0.60
N PRO A 779 42.86 36.51 0.34
CA PRO A 779 41.46 36.12 0.18
C PRO A 779 40.50 37.22 0.67
N GLY A 780 39.50 37.57 -0.14
CA GLY A 780 38.36 38.36 0.38
C GLY A 780 37.50 37.47 1.28
N VAL A 781 37.40 37.82 2.57
CA VAL A 781 36.52 37.12 3.52
C VAL A 781 35.06 37.40 3.12
N ARG A 782 34.32 36.34 2.78
CA ARG A 782 32.90 36.37 2.46
C ARG A 782 32.13 35.66 3.58
N LEU A 783 30.96 36.19 3.92
CA LEU A 783 30.03 35.63 4.91
C LEU A 783 28.60 35.63 4.33
N LEU A 784 27.69 34.88 4.94
CA LEU A 784 26.47 34.42 4.29
C LEU A 784 25.18 34.90 4.98
N LEU A 785 24.14 35.13 4.18
CA LEU A 785 22.76 35.38 4.62
C LEU A 785 21.81 34.34 4.01
N VAL A 786 20.65 34.12 4.62
CA VAL A 786 19.70 33.04 4.25
C VAL A 786 18.29 33.59 4.11
N VAL A 787 17.74 33.59 2.88
CA VAL A 787 16.33 33.91 2.57
C VAL A 787 15.90 33.13 1.32
N SER A 788 14.73 32.47 1.37
CA SER A 788 14.02 31.91 0.21
C SER A 788 13.09 32.98 -0.41
N GLY A 789 13.16 33.22 -1.72
CA GLY A 789 12.46 34.37 -2.33
C GLY A 789 11.11 34.07 -2.99
N ARG A 790 10.21 35.05 -2.93
CA ARG A 790 9.33 35.42 -4.06
C ARG A 790 9.91 36.67 -4.75
N GLN A 791 9.53 36.92 -6.00
CA GLN A 791 10.07 38.01 -6.83
C GLN A 791 9.52 39.39 -6.43
N PRO A 792 10.33 40.46 -6.54
CA PRO A 792 9.86 41.86 -6.54
C PRO A 792 9.94 42.51 -7.93
N ALA A 793 9.07 43.50 -8.17
CA ALA A 793 9.33 44.58 -9.14
C ALA A 793 10.08 45.74 -8.45
N GLY A 794 10.77 46.61 -9.20
CA GLY A 794 11.51 47.77 -8.66
C GLY A 794 10.87 49.13 -9.04
N PRO A 795 11.59 50.27 -8.91
CA PRO A 795 12.91 50.45 -8.28
C PRO A 795 13.13 51.73 -7.42
N SER A 796 14.16 51.74 -6.56
CA SER A 796 14.91 52.93 -6.04
C SER A 796 14.22 53.92 -5.05
N PRO A 797 14.95 54.85 -4.38
CA PRO A 797 16.23 54.72 -3.63
C PRO A 797 16.28 55.47 -2.26
N GLY A 798 17.21 55.15 -1.34
CA GLY A 798 17.37 55.89 -0.05
C GLY A 798 18.72 55.79 0.71
N HIS A 799 19.18 56.92 1.27
CA HIS A 799 20.40 57.17 2.09
C HIS A 799 20.13 56.99 3.62
N ARG A 800 21.06 57.00 4.63
CA ARG A 800 22.55 57.14 4.78
C ARG A 800 23.04 56.48 6.12
N ARG A 801 24.28 56.76 6.58
CA ARG A 801 25.02 56.14 7.73
C ARG A 801 24.90 56.89 9.09
N GLY A 802 25.18 56.21 10.22
CA GLY A 802 25.53 56.81 11.55
C GLY A 802 26.01 55.76 12.60
N PRO A 803 27.08 55.96 13.41
CA PRO A 803 27.66 54.89 14.28
C PRO A 803 27.87 55.23 15.79
N GLY A 804 28.08 54.20 16.64
CA GLY A 804 28.58 54.32 18.04
C GLY A 804 28.82 52.96 18.74
N ALA A 805 29.91 52.83 19.52
CA ALA A 805 30.38 51.64 20.28
C ALA A 805 31.40 52.10 21.37
N PRO A 806 32.12 51.26 22.18
CA PRO A 806 32.17 49.78 22.34
C PRO A 806 31.92 49.39 23.84
N ALA A 807 32.60 48.49 24.61
CA ALA A 807 33.75 47.57 24.46
C ALA A 807 33.87 46.54 25.62
N GLY A 808 34.48 45.36 25.36
CA GLY A 808 35.28 44.57 26.33
C GLY A 808 34.58 43.45 27.15
N GLY A 809 35.09 42.20 27.24
CA GLY A 809 36.04 41.49 26.34
C GLY A 809 36.96 40.45 27.01
N THR A 810 36.92 39.18 26.58
CA THR A 810 37.90 38.13 26.93
C THR A 810 38.14 37.10 25.82
N VAL A 811 39.41 37.02 25.37
CA VAL A 811 40.25 35.91 24.82
C VAL A 811 39.60 34.61 24.29
N SER A 812 40.22 33.94 23.31
CA SER A 812 40.04 34.14 21.85
C SER A 812 40.94 33.21 21.01
N GLY A 813 40.37 32.51 20.02
CA GLY A 813 41.09 31.91 18.88
C GLY A 813 41.10 30.37 18.82
N ALA A 814 40.92 29.71 17.67
CA ALA A 814 40.60 30.23 16.33
C ALA A 814 39.08 30.34 16.10
N ARG A 815 38.63 31.29 15.27
CA ARG A 815 37.20 31.57 15.06
C ARG A 815 36.57 30.60 14.06
N ALA A 816 35.41 30.04 14.42
CA ALA A 816 34.43 29.60 13.43
C ALA A 816 33.97 30.82 12.62
N ALA A 817 33.89 30.69 11.29
CA ALA A 817 33.61 31.78 10.36
C ALA A 817 32.17 31.76 9.81
N ASN A 818 31.24 31.15 10.53
CA ASN A 818 29.82 31.05 10.18
C ASN A 818 28.98 31.64 11.32
N LEU A 819 28.03 32.53 11.00
CA LEU A 819 26.99 32.99 11.90
C LEU A 819 25.64 32.66 11.25
N ASP A 820 24.82 31.84 11.90
CA ASP A 820 23.50 31.49 11.40
C ASP A 820 22.49 32.58 11.76
N LEU A 821 22.07 33.37 10.76
CA LEU A 821 21.13 34.48 10.88
C LEU A 821 19.71 34.13 10.39
N SER A 822 19.38 32.83 10.27
CA SER A 822 18.13 32.32 9.71
C SER A 822 16.84 32.57 10.54
N VAL A 823 16.80 33.63 11.35
CA VAL A 823 15.64 34.05 12.18
C VAL A 823 15.00 35.34 11.63
N MET A 824 15.59 35.96 10.61
CA MET A 824 15.10 37.21 10.01
C MET A 824 14.77 37.03 8.53
N HIS A 825 13.69 36.29 8.26
CA HIS A 825 13.04 36.28 6.94
C HIS A 825 12.31 37.62 6.70
N ASP A 826 11.73 38.18 7.76
CA ASP A 826 10.70 39.24 7.71
C ASP A 826 11.25 40.63 8.06
N ASN A 827 12.51 40.73 8.50
CA ASN A 827 13.15 41.98 8.89
C ASN A 827 14.04 42.53 7.76
N GLU A 828 13.41 43.18 6.78
CA GLU A 828 14.09 43.80 5.63
C GLU A 828 15.20 44.78 6.03
N GLN A 829 15.03 45.49 7.15
CA GLN A 829 15.99 46.48 7.65
C GLN A 829 17.29 45.82 8.08
N ALA A 830 17.20 44.68 8.77
CA ALA A 830 18.35 43.85 9.14
C ALA A 830 18.98 43.18 7.92
N ILE A 831 18.18 42.62 7.00
CA ILE A 831 18.67 42.03 5.74
C ILE A 831 19.53 43.05 4.97
N ALA A 832 18.98 44.25 4.75
CA ALA A 832 19.66 45.33 4.04
C ALA A 832 20.91 45.86 4.79
N LEU A 833 20.99 45.70 6.11
CA LEU A 833 22.20 46.00 6.89
C LEU A 833 23.30 44.96 6.65
N TYR A 834 22.99 43.66 6.68
CA TYR A 834 23.98 42.61 6.46
C TYR A 834 24.48 42.58 5.00
N GLU A 835 23.61 42.83 4.02
CA GLU A 835 24.03 42.97 2.61
C GLU A 835 24.98 44.16 2.42
N LYS A 836 24.73 45.30 3.11
CA LYS A 836 25.68 46.44 3.16
C LYS A 836 26.98 46.14 3.90
N LEU A 837 27.01 45.12 4.77
CA LEU A 837 28.21 44.60 5.43
C LEU A 837 28.96 43.55 4.60
N GLY A 838 28.53 43.26 3.37
CA GLY A 838 29.19 42.32 2.46
C GLY A 838 28.78 40.86 2.64
N PHE A 839 27.63 40.60 3.26
CA PHE A 839 27.06 39.25 3.35
C PHE A 839 26.33 38.91 2.03
N HIS A 840 26.39 37.66 1.59
CA HIS A 840 25.79 37.19 0.35
C HIS A 840 24.78 36.06 0.58
N ARG A 841 23.67 36.05 -0.17
CA ARG A 841 22.67 34.97 -0.09
C ARG A 841 23.18 33.70 -0.78
N VAL A 842 23.02 32.54 -0.15
CA VAL A 842 23.41 31.23 -0.71
C VAL A 842 22.33 30.18 -0.39
N PRO A 843 21.86 29.39 -1.38
CA PRO A 843 20.82 28.38 -1.14
C PRO A 843 21.40 27.13 -0.46
N PHE A 844 21.04 26.91 0.80
CA PHE A 844 21.27 25.67 1.52
C PHE A 844 19.95 25.09 2.04
N PHE A 845 19.80 23.77 2.00
CA PHE A 845 18.73 23.07 2.70
C PHE A 845 19.14 22.85 4.17
N THR A 846 18.51 23.57 5.08
CA THR A 846 18.81 23.50 6.52
C THR A 846 17.67 22.83 7.28
N VAL A 847 17.90 21.63 7.80
CA VAL A 847 16.95 20.95 8.71
C VAL A 847 16.99 21.62 10.09
N LYS A 848 16.18 22.67 10.26
CA LYS A 848 15.95 23.25 11.59
C LYS A 848 15.17 22.28 12.48
N ARG A 849 15.51 22.29 13.77
CA ARG A 849 14.64 21.74 14.82
C ARG A 849 13.73 22.84 15.34
N LYS A 850 12.44 22.51 15.51
CA LYS A 850 11.46 23.42 16.10
C LYS A 850 11.84 23.73 17.56
N ASN A 851 11.73 25.00 17.95
CA ASN A 851 11.95 25.54 19.28
C ASN A 851 11.04 26.78 19.48
N PRO A 852 10.88 27.31 20.70
CA PRO A 852 9.93 28.40 20.98
C PRO A 852 10.19 29.73 20.26
N ILE A 853 11.38 29.92 19.67
CA ILE A 853 11.77 31.15 18.95
C ILE A 853 11.50 31.02 17.44
N ASN A 854 11.45 29.79 16.92
CA ASN A 854 11.23 29.50 15.50
C ASN A 854 9.90 28.76 15.21
N GLU A 855 9.06 28.65 16.24
CA GLU A 855 7.77 27.94 16.30
C GLU A 855 6.85 28.22 15.10
N GLU A 856 6.67 29.52 14.77
CA GLU A 856 5.75 30.01 13.75
C GLU A 856 6.18 29.64 12.33
N PHE A 857 7.50 29.59 12.05
CA PHE A 857 8.04 29.16 10.75
C PHE A 857 7.70 27.70 10.39
N PHE A 858 7.23 26.89 11.36
CA PHE A 858 6.74 25.53 11.14
C PHE A 858 5.21 25.41 11.11
N ALA A 859 4.47 26.46 11.48
CA ALA A 859 3.01 26.42 11.55
C ALA A 859 2.33 26.63 10.18
N GLY A 860 3.04 27.28 9.24
CA GLY A 860 2.49 27.73 7.96
C GLY A 860 1.58 28.97 8.12
N PRO A 861 1.13 29.57 7.00
CA PRO A 861 0.14 30.64 7.07
C PRO A 861 -1.18 30.09 7.64
N ALA A 862 -1.73 30.76 8.65
CA ALA A 862 -3.07 30.46 9.13
C ALA A 862 -4.10 30.76 8.03
N THR A 863 -4.84 29.75 7.61
CA THR A 863 -6.04 29.92 6.79
C THR A 863 -7.16 30.54 7.64
N ASP A 864 -7.80 31.61 7.15
CA ASP A 864 -8.88 32.36 7.81
C ASP A 864 -10.20 31.59 8.02
N ALA A 865 -10.18 30.26 7.82
CA ALA A 865 -11.32 29.38 8.02
C ALA A 865 -11.64 29.24 9.51
N LYS A 866 -12.71 29.90 9.96
CA LYS A 866 -13.21 29.84 11.34
C LYS A 866 -13.84 28.47 11.65
N LEU A 867 -13.01 27.51 12.05
CA LEU A 867 -13.47 26.32 12.76
C LEU A 867 -14.13 26.69 14.09
N ASN A 868 -15.04 25.83 14.57
CA ASN A 868 -15.60 25.93 15.92
C ASN A 868 -14.51 25.70 17.01
N PRO A 869 -14.76 26.03 18.29
CA PRO A 869 -13.76 25.90 19.35
C PRO A 869 -13.20 24.47 19.49
N TYR A 870 -14.06 23.46 19.28
CA TYR A 870 -13.72 22.04 19.40
C TYR A 870 -12.75 21.55 18.33
N GLY A 871 -12.88 22.01 17.09
CA GLY A 871 -11.88 21.78 16.04
C GLY A 871 -10.64 22.67 16.17
N ALA A 872 -10.83 23.93 16.59
CA ALA A 872 -9.75 24.92 16.67
C ALA A 872 -8.64 24.52 17.65
N ILE A 873 -8.97 24.01 18.85
CA ILE A 873 -7.95 23.58 19.82
C ILE A 873 -7.06 22.45 19.28
N ILE A 874 -7.66 21.50 18.55
CA ILE A 874 -6.97 20.35 17.93
C ILE A 874 -6.05 20.83 16.79
N VAL A 875 -6.56 21.70 15.92
CA VAL A 875 -5.81 22.28 14.80
C VAL A 875 -4.64 23.15 15.28
N ASN A 876 -4.82 23.89 16.37
CA ASN A 876 -3.77 24.71 16.96
C ASN A 876 -2.65 23.85 17.56
N GLU A 877 -2.97 22.80 18.32
CA GLU A 877 -1.96 21.87 18.83
C GLU A 877 -1.28 21.05 17.72
N ALA A 878 -2.00 20.72 16.63
CA ALA A 878 -1.39 20.12 15.45
C ALA A 878 -0.35 21.04 14.79
N ARG A 879 -0.71 22.31 14.52
CA ARG A 879 0.22 23.33 13.99
C ARG A 879 1.40 23.57 14.93
N ARG A 880 1.16 23.58 16.26
CA ARG A 880 2.18 23.65 17.31
C ARG A 880 3.18 22.48 17.25
N ARG A 881 2.77 21.29 16.81
CA ARG A 881 3.70 20.16 16.56
C ARG A 881 4.32 20.11 15.16
N GLY A 882 3.99 21.05 14.27
CA GLY A 882 4.42 20.99 12.86
C GLY A 882 3.72 19.86 12.09
N ILE A 883 2.52 19.47 12.53
CA ILE A 883 1.60 18.59 11.79
C ILE A 883 0.88 19.48 10.78
N HIS A 884 0.89 19.08 9.51
CA HIS A 884 0.20 19.82 8.45
C HIS A 884 -1.33 19.70 8.64
N VAL A 885 -2.05 20.79 8.39
CA VAL A 885 -3.51 20.86 8.55
C VAL A 885 -4.17 21.38 7.28
N GLU A 886 -5.05 20.56 6.72
CA GLU A 886 -6.01 20.92 5.67
C GLU A 886 -7.40 21.04 6.33
N VAL A 887 -8.05 22.20 6.26
CA VAL A 887 -9.46 22.33 6.70
C VAL A 887 -10.35 21.98 5.52
N THR A 888 -11.02 20.84 5.57
CA THR A 888 -11.80 20.30 4.44
C THR A 888 -13.22 20.86 4.41
N ASP A 889 -13.80 21.12 5.58
CA ASP A 889 -15.07 21.83 5.75
C ASP A 889 -15.07 22.48 7.15
N ALA A 890 -15.10 23.81 7.19
CA ALA A 890 -15.06 24.56 8.45
C ALA A 890 -16.41 24.60 9.18
N GLU A 891 -17.54 24.44 8.47
CA GLU A 891 -18.89 24.53 9.02
C GLU A 891 -19.30 23.20 9.68
N GLY A 892 -19.04 22.07 9.02
CA GLY A 892 -19.24 20.74 9.60
C GLY A 892 -18.16 20.31 10.61
N GLY A 893 -17.09 21.09 10.78
CA GLY A 893 -16.00 20.85 11.74
C GLY A 893 -14.93 19.85 11.28
N PHE A 894 -14.79 19.64 9.96
CA PHE A 894 -13.90 18.65 9.36
C PHE A 894 -12.52 19.21 8.95
N PHE A 895 -11.47 18.50 9.35
CA PHE A 895 -10.09 18.82 9.00
C PHE A 895 -9.23 17.56 8.91
N ARG A 896 -8.23 17.58 8.04
CA ARG A 896 -7.24 16.52 7.86
C ARG A 896 -5.90 16.94 8.46
N LEU A 897 -5.33 16.04 9.25
CA LEU A 897 -4.02 16.20 9.89
C LEU A 897 -3.01 15.28 9.20
N THR A 898 -1.81 15.77 8.87
CA THR A 898 -0.80 14.97 8.16
C THR A 898 0.60 15.19 8.75
N TYR A 899 1.27 14.09 9.14
CA TYR A 899 2.63 14.11 9.69
C TYR A 899 3.37 12.80 9.45
N GLY A 900 4.60 12.88 8.95
CA GLY A 900 5.47 11.71 8.74
C GLY A 900 4.90 10.66 7.78
N GLY A 901 4.16 11.09 6.74
CA GLY A 901 3.51 10.19 5.77
C GLY A 901 2.19 9.55 6.25
N ARG A 902 1.83 9.71 7.53
CA ARG A 902 0.51 9.36 8.06
C ARG A 902 -0.41 10.57 7.92
N SER A 903 -1.60 10.36 7.37
CA SER A 903 -2.68 11.34 7.34
C SER A 903 -3.88 10.78 8.12
N VAL A 904 -4.67 11.66 8.73
CA VAL A 904 -5.89 11.31 9.47
C VAL A 904 -6.95 12.38 9.20
N HIS A 905 -8.14 11.97 8.75
CA HIS A 905 -9.32 12.84 8.70
C HIS A 905 -10.02 12.86 10.07
N CYS A 906 -10.37 14.06 10.54
CA CYS A 906 -11.08 14.28 11.79
C CYS A 906 -12.33 15.15 11.56
N ARG A 907 -13.33 14.98 12.43
CA ARG A 907 -14.44 15.89 12.67
C ARG A 907 -14.43 16.22 14.16
N GLU A 908 -13.93 17.40 14.52
CA GLU A 908 -13.57 17.70 15.91
C GLU A 908 -12.67 16.59 16.50
N SER A 909 -13.06 15.96 17.60
CA SER A 909 -12.35 14.83 18.22
C SER A 909 -12.76 13.44 17.67
N LEU A 910 -13.73 13.36 16.77
CA LEU A 910 -14.02 12.12 16.04
C LEU A 910 -12.98 11.96 14.93
N SER A 911 -12.49 10.75 14.70
CA SER A 911 -11.46 10.46 13.69
C SER A 911 -11.59 9.05 13.13
N GLU A 912 -10.86 8.75 12.06
CA GLU A 912 -10.75 7.43 11.43
C GLU A 912 -10.29 6.29 12.36
N PHE A 913 -9.90 6.60 13.61
CA PHE A 913 -9.59 5.61 14.65
C PHE A 913 -10.83 5.15 15.44
N THR A 914 -11.96 5.85 15.32
CA THR A 914 -13.24 5.42 15.89
C THR A 914 -14.01 4.64 14.83
N THR A 915 -14.32 3.37 15.10
CA THR A 915 -15.03 2.53 14.12
C THR A 915 -16.49 2.96 13.98
N GLY A 916 -17.10 2.72 12.80
CA GLY A 916 -18.54 2.95 12.62
C GLY A 916 -19.41 2.13 13.58
N ILE A 917 -18.91 0.99 14.06
CA ILE A 917 -19.55 0.18 15.10
C ILE A 917 -19.51 0.90 16.45
N ALA A 918 -18.36 1.45 16.86
CA ALA A 918 -18.23 2.22 18.10
C ALA A 918 -19.16 3.45 18.11
N VAL A 919 -19.25 4.19 17.00
CA VAL A 919 -20.21 5.30 16.84
C VAL A 919 -21.66 4.79 16.95
N SER A 920 -22.00 3.69 16.26
CA SER A 920 -23.35 3.12 16.30
C SER A 920 -23.72 2.49 17.65
N ILE A 921 -22.76 2.16 18.50
CA ILE A 921 -23.00 1.77 19.89
C ILE A 921 -23.34 3.02 20.71
N CYS A 922 -22.50 4.07 20.65
CA CYS A 922 -22.71 5.33 21.38
C CYS A 922 -24.04 6.03 21.06
N ASP A 923 -24.50 6.03 19.81
CA ASP A 923 -25.78 6.64 19.41
C ASP A 923 -26.99 6.00 20.12
N ASP A 924 -26.98 4.67 20.29
CA ASP A 924 -28.08 3.91 20.88
C ASP A 924 -27.80 3.62 22.36
N LYS A 925 -28.32 4.49 23.24
CA LYS A 925 -28.06 4.46 24.69
C LYS A 925 -28.35 3.09 25.33
N ALA A 926 -29.34 2.36 24.82
CA ALA A 926 -29.68 1.02 25.29
C ALA A 926 -28.70 -0.06 24.78
N VAL A 927 -28.11 0.10 23.59
CA VAL A 927 -26.98 -0.74 23.16
C VAL A 927 -25.76 -0.46 24.03
N THR A 928 -25.37 0.82 24.18
CA THR A 928 -24.28 1.24 25.09
C THR A 928 -24.47 0.66 26.50
N ARG A 929 -25.66 0.81 27.11
CA ARG A 929 -25.94 0.29 28.45
C ARG A 929 -25.68 -1.22 28.54
N ARG A 930 -26.17 -2.02 27.57
CA ARG A 930 -25.95 -3.48 27.55
C ARG A 930 -24.47 -3.84 27.39
N VAL A 931 -23.76 -3.13 26.52
CA VAL A 931 -22.33 -3.35 26.24
C VAL A 931 -21.48 -3.08 27.50
N VAL A 932 -21.65 -1.95 28.17
CA VAL A 932 -20.85 -1.62 29.36
C VAL A 932 -21.26 -2.45 30.59
N ALA A 933 -22.53 -2.80 30.74
CA ALA A 933 -23.00 -3.69 31.80
C ALA A 933 -22.41 -5.10 31.67
N ALA A 934 -22.29 -5.63 30.45
CA ALA A 934 -21.62 -6.91 30.19
C ALA A 934 -20.11 -6.89 30.53
N ALA A 935 -19.49 -5.70 30.53
CA ALA A 935 -18.13 -5.47 31.00
C ALA A 935 -18.02 -5.17 32.51
N GLY A 936 -19.11 -5.33 33.28
CA GLY A 936 -19.12 -5.13 34.74
C GLY A 936 -19.27 -3.69 35.21
N VAL A 937 -19.56 -2.74 34.31
CA VAL A 937 -19.79 -1.34 34.68
C VAL A 937 -21.18 -1.18 35.30
N HIS A 938 -21.28 -0.56 36.48
CA HIS A 938 -22.56 -0.34 37.16
C HIS A 938 -23.44 0.66 36.38
N VAL A 939 -24.57 0.18 35.86
CA VAL A 939 -25.59 0.98 35.15
C VAL A 939 -26.86 1.11 36.01
N PRO A 940 -27.69 2.16 35.83
CA PRO A 940 -29.06 2.20 36.36
C PRO A 940 -29.88 1.01 35.88
N GLU A 941 -30.91 0.60 36.63
CA GLU A 941 -31.94 -0.28 36.06
C GLU A 941 -32.74 0.44 34.96
N GLN A 942 -33.13 -0.27 33.91
CA GLN A 942 -33.81 0.28 32.74
C GLN A 942 -35.00 -0.61 32.36
N LEU A 943 -36.15 0.02 32.12
CA LEU A 943 -37.36 -0.56 31.58
C LEU A 943 -37.55 -0.08 30.13
N GLU A 944 -38.03 -0.95 29.25
CA GLU A 944 -38.29 -0.69 27.83
C GLU A 944 -39.61 -1.36 27.45
N THR A 945 -40.73 -0.74 27.88
CA THR A 945 -42.11 -1.21 27.66
C THR A 945 -43.07 -0.03 27.63
N ASP A 946 -44.22 -0.21 26.97
CA ASP A 946 -45.35 0.72 26.99
C ASP A 946 -46.46 0.28 27.99
N ASP A 947 -46.24 -0.82 28.73
CA ASP A 947 -47.20 -1.36 29.69
C ASP A 947 -47.29 -0.50 30.98
N GLU A 948 -48.42 0.16 31.19
CA GLU A 948 -48.64 1.07 32.34
C GLU A 948 -48.43 0.37 33.69
N THR A 949 -48.87 -0.88 33.86
CA THR A 949 -48.67 -1.65 35.11
C THR A 949 -47.21 -1.95 35.43
N ALA A 950 -46.38 -2.24 34.42
CA ALA A 950 -44.94 -2.41 34.60
C ALA A 950 -44.24 -1.08 34.91
N ILE A 951 -44.74 0.03 34.37
CA ILE A 951 -44.22 1.39 34.64
C ILE A 951 -44.60 1.83 36.07
N GLU A 952 -45.83 1.58 36.53
CA GLU A 952 -46.26 1.82 37.91
C GLU A 952 -45.41 1.05 38.91
N ALA A 953 -45.23 -0.26 38.71
CA ALA A 953 -44.39 -1.10 39.57
C ALA A 953 -42.91 -0.64 39.59
N PHE A 954 -42.40 -0.09 38.48
CA PHE A 954 -41.05 0.48 38.40
C PHE A 954 -40.96 1.84 39.12
N LEU A 955 -41.99 2.68 39.04
CA LEU A 955 -42.09 3.91 39.82
C LEU A 955 -42.18 3.62 41.33
N GLU A 956 -43.01 2.66 41.76
CA GLU A 956 -43.10 2.25 43.17
C GLU A 956 -41.76 1.75 43.72
N LYS A 957 -41.01 0.97 42.92
CA LYS A 957 -39.71 0.42 43.28
C LYS A 957 -38.63 1.49 43.53
N TYR A 958 -38.68 2.62 42.80
CA TYR A 958 -37.61 3.64 42.81
C TYR A 958 -38.03 5.00 43.37
N GLY A 959 -39.33 5.26 43.55
CA GLY A 959 -39.89 6.53 44.03
C GLY A 959 -39.79 7.71 43.04
N SER A 960 -38.83 7.68 42.12
CA SER A 960 -38.80 8.58 40.95
C SER A 960 -37.97 7.97 39.81
N VAL A 961 -38.27 8.38 38.57
CA VAL A 961 -37.65 7.82 37.35
C VAL A 961 -37.09 8.90 36.41
N VAL A 962 -36.31 8.44 35.43
CA VAL A 962 -35.86 9.21 34.25
C VAL A 962 -36.54 8.64 33.01
N VAL A 963 -36.98 9.51 32.10
CA VAL A 963 -37.44 9.15 30.76
C VAL A 963 -36.51 9.77 29.73
N LYS A 964 -36.00 8.97 28.77
CA LYS A 964 -35.11 9.47 27.70
C LYS A 964 -35.32 8.73 26.37
N PRO A 965 -35.16 9.37 25.21
CA PRO A 965 -35.16 8.68 23.93
C PRO A 965 -33.91 7.79 23.80
N ALA A 966 -34.07 6.62 23.18
CA ALA A 966 -32.99 5.65 23.00
C ALA A 966 -31.82 6.21 22.15
N ARG A 967 -32.11 7.14 21.24
CA ARG A 967 -31.15 7.87 20.41
C ARG A 967 -31.39 9.37 20.51
N GLY A 968 -30.35 10.17 20.30
CA GLY A 968 -30.44 11.64 20.28
C GLY A 968 -29.44 12.35 21.20
N GLU A 969 -28.95 13.50 20.73
CA GLU A 969 -27.85 14.26 21.32
C GLU A 969 -28.30 15.31 22.36
N GLN A 970 -27.32 15.87 23.10
CA GLN A 970 -27.45 17.08 23.94
C GLN A 970 -28.57 17.01 25.01
N GLY A 971 -28.96 15.81 25.46
CA GLY A 971 -30.01 15.63 26.46
C GLY A 971 -31.43 16.06 26.00
N ARG A 972 -31.67 16.20 24.70
CA ARG A 972 -33.00 16.56 24.19
C ARG A 972 -34.00 15.42 24.44
N GLY A 973 -35.14 15.74 25.05
CA GLY A 973 -36.15 14.76 25.46
C GLY A 973 -35.77 13.93 26.69
N VAL A 974 -34.74 14.32 27.44
CA VAL A 974 -34.42 13.71 28.74
C VAL A 974 -35.19 14.45 29.84
N PHE A 975 -36.07 13.71 30.52
CA PHE A 975 -36.87 14.20 31.65
C PHE A 975 -36.46 13.44 32.90
N VAL A 976 -36.16 14.17 33.99
CA VAL A 976 -35.60 13.59 35.22
C VAL A 976 -36.50 13.84 36.42
N HIS A 977 -36.40 12.94 37.41
CA HIS A 977 -37.12 12.99 38.69
C HIS A 977 -38.63 13.10 38.50
N LEU A 978 -39.20 12.20 37.71
CA LEU A 978 -40.64 12.07 37.52
C LEU A 978 -41.19 11.22 38.65
N THR A 979 -42.22 11.71 39.34
CA THR A 979 -42.72 11.16 40.61
C THR A 979 -44.15 10.62 40.52
N THR A 980 -44.85 10.90 39.41
CA THR A 980 -46.23 10.50 39.17
C THR A 980 -46.39 9.94 37.75
N MET A 981 -47.35 9.04 37.56
CA MET A 981 -47.65 8.47 36.23
C MET A 981 -48.01 9.53 35.19
N GLY A 982 -48.72 10.60 35.59
CA GLY A 982 -49.05 11.71 34.69
C GLY A 982 -47.82 12.44 34.14
N GLU A 983 -46.77 12.63 34.96
CA GLU A 983 -45.49 13.16 34.51
C GLU A 983 -44.76 12.19 33.56
N ILE A 984 -44.79 10.89 33.86
CA ILE A 984 -44.12 9.85 33.06
C ILE A 984 -44.76 9.74 31.67
N THR A 985 -46.08 9.63 31.57
CA THR A 985 -46.77 9.54 30.28
C THR A 985 -46.53 10.79 29.42
N ALA A 986 -46.59 11.99 30.01
CA ALA A 986 -46.28 13.23 29.31
C ALA A 986 -44.81 13.30 28.83
N ALA A 987 -43.86 12.82 29.63
CA ALA A 987 -42.46 12.73 29.26
C ALA A 987 -42.20 11.69 28.15
N ILE A 988 -42.90 10.54 28.18
CA ILE A 988 -42.80 9.51 27.14
C ILE A 988 -43.30 10.07 25.81
N ASP A 989 -44.47 10.71 25.77
CA ASP A 989 -45.02 11.27 24.53
C ASP A 989 -44.19 12.45 23.98
N ALA A 990 -43.53 13.22 24.86
CA ALA A 990 -42.56 14.23 24.45
C ALA A 990 -41.23 13.62 23.93
N ALA A 991 -40.76 12.51 24.50
CA ALA A 991 -39.57 11.79 24.03
C ALA A 991 -39.83 11.03 22.70
N ARG A 992 -41.04 10.47 22.51
CA ARG A 992 -41.50 9.82 21.27
C ARG A 992 -41.44 10.75 20.05
N GLN A 993 -41.58 12.07 20.25
CA GLN A 993 -41.42 13.07 19.17
C GLN A 993 -39.98 13.20 18.65
N LEU A 994 -38.98 12.61 19.34
CA LEU A 994 -37.57 12.62 18.95
C LEU A 994 -37.06 11.22 18.56
N CYS A 995 -37.59 10.16 19.16
CA CYS A 995 -37.27 8.77 18.83
C CYS A 995 -38.45 7.87 19.20
N ASP A 996 -38.93 7.04 18.27
CA ASP A 996 -40.04 6.09 18.50
C ASP A 996 -39.82 5.16 19.71
N ARG A 997 -38.55 4.93 20.06
CA ARG A 997 -38.09 4.04 21.11
C ARG A 997 -37.63 4.85 22.32
N VAL A 998 -38.43 4.83 23.39
CA VAL A 998 -38.21 5.56 24.65
C VAL A 998 -37.78 4.58 25.75
N LEU A 999 -36.88 5.03 26.62
CA LEU A 999 -36.33 4.28 27.74
C LEU A 999 -36.75 4.92 29.06
N ILE A 1000 -37.08 4.09 30.06
CA ILE A 1000 -37.34 4.52 31.44
C ILE A 1000 -36.23 3.97 32.32
N GLU A 1001 -35.66 4.77 33.21
CA GLU A 1001 -34.53 4.40 34.07
C GLU A 1001 -34.71 4.82 35.53
N GLU A 1002 -34.02 4.10 36.43
CA GLU A 1002 -33.80 4.48 37.84
C GLU A 1002 -33.25 5.92 37.93
N PHE A 1003 -33.93 6.81 38.70
CA PHE A 1003 -33.40 8.14 38.95
C PHE A 1003 -32.27 8.11 39.99
N VAL A 1004 -31.03 8.25 39.53
CA VAL A 1004 -29.84 8.26 40.37
C VAL A 1004 -29.53 9.69 40.83
N THR A 1005 -29.46 9.92 42.14
CA THR A 1005 -29.03 11.19 42.74
C THR A 1005 -27.51 11.28 42.85
N GLY A 1006 -26.91 12.40 42.44
CA GLY A 1006 -25.47 12.65 42.61
C GLY A 1006 -24.98 13.96 41.98
N GLU A 1007 -23.66 14.10 41.90
CA GLU A 1007 -22.97 15.00 40.98
C GLU A 1007 -22.73 14.28 39.64
N ASP A 1008 -22.80 15.04 38.54
CA ASP A 1008 -22.62 14.56 37.17
C ASP A 1008 -21.13 14.68 36.77
N LEU A 1009 -20.43 13.56 36.70
CA LEU A 1009 -18.98 13.48 36.47
C LEU A 1009 -18.66 13.04 35.03
N ARG A 1010 -18.13 13.97 34.24
CA ARG A 1010 -17.60 13.77 32.88
C ARG A 1010 -16.14 13.31 32.95
N LEU A 1011 -15.81 12.10 32.50
CA LEU A 1011 -14.42 11.62 32.35
C LEU A 1011 -14.04 11.52 30.87
N ILE A 1012 -12.96 12.22 30.49
CA ILE A 1012 -12.40 12.20 29.14
C ILE A 1012 -11.39 11.05 29.04
N VAL A 1013 -11.74 10.01 28.29
CA VAL A 1013 -10.89 8.85 28.02
C VAL A 1013 -10.26 8.99 26.63
N ILE A 1014 -8.93 8.94 26.56
CA ILE A 1014 -8.13 8.96 25.32
C ILE A 1014 -7.04 7.90 25.44
N ASP A 1015 -6.79 7.10 24.39
CA ASP A 1015 -5.79 6.01 24.42
C ASP A 1015 -6.07 5.00 25.57
N TYR A 1016 -7.36 4.77 25.85
CA TYR A 1016 -7.88 4.00 26.99
C TYR A 1016 -7.33 4.41 28.37
N ARG A 1017 -7.08 5.72 28.56
CA ARG A 1017 -6.69 6.34 29.84
C ARG A 1017 -7.55 7.58 30.09
N VAL A 1018 -7.95 7.83 31.34
CA VAL A 1018 -8.54 9.12 31.71
C VAL A 1018 -7.47 10.21 31.60
N VAL A 1019 -7.79 11.29 30.89
CA VAL A 1019 -6.92 12.46 30.66
C VAL A 1019 -7.40 13.68 31.44
N ALA A 1020 -8.71 13.85 31.55
CA ALA A 1020 -9.37 14.90 32.30
C ALA A 1020 -10.65 14.35 32.93
N ALA A 1021 -11.07 14.91 34.06
CA ALA A 1021 -12.38 14.65 34.63
C ALA A 1021 -12.94 15.94 35.25
N ALA A 1022 -14.22 16.20 35.05
CA ALA A 1022 -14.87 17.40 35.56
C ALA A 1022 -16.29 17.13 36.02
N VAL A 1023 -16.67 17.72 37.15
CA VAL A 1023 -18.06 17.73 37.61
C VAL A 1023 -18.82 18.81 36.84
N ARG A 1024 -19.86 18.41 36.13
CA ARG A 1024 -20.87 19.31 35.58
C ARG A 1024 -21.88 19.65 36.68
N ARG A 1025 -22.30 20.91 36.78
CA ARG A 1025 -23.30 21.39 37.75
C ARG A 1025 -24.44 22.13 37.07
N PRO A 1026 -25.69 21.92 37.52
CA PRO A 1026 -26.88 22.59 36.95
C PRO A 1026 -26.80 24.12 37.05
N PRO A 1027 -27.52 24.85 36.17
CA PRO A 1027 -27.56 26.30 36.22
C PRO A 1027 -28.21 26.78 37.52
N ARG A 1028 -27.49 27.68 38.21
CA ARG A 1028 -27.99 28.40 39.40
C ARG A 1028 -28.01 29.90 39.16
N ILE A 1029 -28.94 30.56 39.84
CA ILE A 1029 -28.95 31.99 40.09
C ILE A 1029 -28.77 32.24 41.59
N THR A 1030 -28.32 33.45 41.94
CA THR A 1030 -28.23 33.92 43.32
C THR A 1030 -29.07 35.19 43.44
N GLY A 1031 -29.96 35.25 44.43
CA GLY A 1031 -30.73 36.45 44.73
C GLY A 1031 -29.83 37.60 45.15
N ASP A 1032 -30.13 38.81 44.66
CA ASP A 1032 -29.53 40.06 45.14
C ASP A 1032 -30.47 40.86 46.05
N GLY A 1033 -31.72 40.40 46.24
CA GLY A 1033 -32.73 41.07 47.08
C GLY A 1033 -33.52 42.17 46.37
N GLU A 1034 -33.23 42.46 45.11
CA GLU A 1034 -33.86 43.52 44.32
C GLU A 1034 -34.37 43.04 42.94
N THR A 1035 -33.68 42.09 42.30
CA THR A 1035 -33.97 41.61 40.94
C THR A 1035 -34.91 40.40 40.92
N SER A 1036 -35.85 40.34 39.97
CA SER A 1036 -36.73 39.17 39.80
C SER A 1036 -35.99 37.90 39.34
N ILE A 1037 -36.52 36.72 39.65
CA ILE A 1037 -35.97 35.42 39.19
C ILE A 1037 -35.79 35.39 37.66
N ARG A 1038 -36.76 35.88 36.90
CA ARG A 1038 -36.73 35.99 35.42
C ARG A 1038 -35.54 36.82 34.94
N GLU A 1039 -35.31 37.97 35.56
CA GLU A 1039 -34.22 38.88 35.21
C GLU A 1039 -32.87 38.36 35.67
N LEU A 1040 -32.79 37.69 36.84
CA LEU A 1040 -31.60 36.97 37.30
C LEU A 1040 -31.22 35.83 36.33
N ILE A 1041 -32.20 35.07 35.82
CA ILE A 1041 -31.99 34.05 34.77
C ILE A 1041 -31.47 34.71 33.48
N ALA A 1042 -32.04 35.84 33.06
CA ALA A 1042 -31.58 36.56 31.87
C ALA A 1042 -30.17 37.16 32.04
N LYS A 1043 -29.85 37.69 33.22
CA LYS A 1043 -28.53 38.21 33.65
C LYS A 1043 -27.48 37.09 33.65
N GLN A 1044 -27.81 35.93 34.19
CA GLN A 1044 -26.95 34.74 34.19
C GLN A 1044 -26.80 34.13 32.79
N SER A 1045 -27.85 34.09 31.96
CA SER A 1045 -27.77 33.61 30.58
C SER A 1045 -26.87 34.48 29.71
N ARG A 1046 -26.97 35.81 29.82
CA ARG A 1046 -26.02 36.73 29.15
C ARG A 1046 -24.59 36.47 29.60
N ARG A 1047 -24.36 36.22 30.89
CA ARG A 1047 -23.03 35.91 31.46
C ARG A 1047 -22.49 34.56 30.96
N ARG A 1048 -23.30 33.50 30.91
CA ARG A 1048 -22.90 32.17 30.38
C ARG A 1048 -22.59 32.25 28.89
N SER A 1049 -23.42 32.93 28.10
CA SER A 1049 -23.24 33.07 26.64
C SER A 1049 -21.96 33.84 26.32
N ALA A 1050 -21.72 34.98 26.97
CA ALA A 1050 -20.46 35.72 26.85
C ALA A 1050 -19.22 34.88 27.27
N ALA A 1051 -19.34 34.06 28.33
CA ALA A 1051 -18.26 33.19 28.80
C ALA A 1051 -18.06 31.90 27.96
N THR A 1052 -18.85 31.69 26.91
CA THR A 1052 -18.82 30.47 26.06
C THR A 1052 -18.88 30.82 24.56
N GLY A 1053 -18.54 32.05 24.18
CA GLY A 1053 -18.56 32.50 22.78
C GLY A 1053 -19.94 32.52 22.11
N GLY A 1054 -21.01 32.29 22.87
CA GLY A 1054 -22.39 32.16 22.38
C GLY A 1054 -23.09 30.86 22.81
N GLU A 1055 -22.35 29.79 23.09
CA GLU A 1055 -22.86 28.40 23.11
C GLU A 1055 -23.69 27.98 24.33
N SER A 1056 -23.78 28.81 25.38
CA SER A 1056 -24.46 28.49 26.65
C SER A 1056 -25.47 29.56 27.08
N ALA A 1057 -26.74 29.20 27.26
CA ALA A 1057 -27.79 30.07 27.80
C ALA A 1057 -28.86 29.24 28.53
N ILE A 1058 -29.50 29.80 29.57
CA ILE A 1058 -30.59 29.11 30.28
C ILE A 1058 -31.91 29.41 29.53
N PRO A 1059 -32.63 28.40 29.00
CA PRO A 1059 -33.93 28.62 28.36
C PRO A 1059 -35.00 29.04 29.38
N LEU A 1060 -35.98 29.84 28.97
CA LEU A 1060 -37.21 30.14 29.72
C LEU A 1060 -38.39 29.26 29.22
N ASP A 1061 -38.10 27.97 29.04
CA ASP A 1061 -39.05 26.92 28.66
C ASP A 1061 -39.83 26.39 29.87
N GLU A 1062 -40.59 25.31 29.69
CA GLU A 1062 -41.41 24.70 30.72
C GLU A 1062 -40.59 24.01 31.82
N GLU A 1063 -39.42 23.43 31.50
CA GLU A 1063 -38.56 22.78 32.50
C GLU A 1063 -37.95 23.80 33.47
N THR A 1064 -37.59 25.01 32.99
CA THR A 1064 -37.18 26.11 33.88
C THR A 1064 -38.33 26.60 34.76
N ARG A 1065 -39.58 26.61 34.26
CA ARG A 1065 -40.77 26.97 35.08
C ARG A 1065 -41.01 25.92 36.15
N ARG A 1066 -40.99 24.63 35.78
CA ARG A 1066 -41.13 23.49 36.69
C ARG A 1066 -40.09 23.55 37.80
N CYS A 1067 -38.81 23.69 37.48
CA CYS A 1067 -37.74 23.75 38.48
C CYS A 1067 -37.86 24.95 39.45
N VAL A 1068 -38.42 26.09 39.02
CA VAL A 1068 -38.67 27.26 39.88
C VAL A 1068 -39.90 27.03 40.77
N ALA A 1069 -40.97 26.44 40.23
CA ALA A 1069 -42.18 26.11 40.98
C ALA A 1069 -41.95 24.98 42.01
N ASP A 1070 -41.18 23.95 41.65
CA ASP A 1070 -40.73 22.86 42.55
C ASP A 1070 -40.02 23.39 43.80
N ALA A 1071 -39.32 24.53 43.66
CA ALA A 1071 -38.61 25.20 44.74
C ALA A 1071 -39.50 26.14 45.57
N GLY A 1072 -40.80 26.20 45.28
CA GLY A 1072 -41.78 27.05 45.98
C GLY A 1072 -41.83 28.51 45.51
N HIS A 1073 -41.20 28.84 44.38
CA HIS A 1073 -41.06 30.22 43.88
C HIS A 1073 -41.81 30.47 42.55
N THR A 1074 -41.96 31.74 42.18
CA THR A 1074 -42.48 32.16 40.86
C THR A 1074 -41.46 32.97 40.06
N LEU A 1075 -41.53 32.97 38.73
CA LEU A 1075 -40.53 33.65 37.88
C LEU A 1075 -40.43 35.17 38.12
N ASP A 1076 -41.49 35.81 38.61
CA ASP A 1076 -41.57 37.27 38.78
C ASP A 1076 -41.32 37.70 40.24
N GLU A 1077 -40.98 36.76 41.11
CA GLU A 1077 -40.60 36.95 42.51
C GLU A 1077 -39.13 37.40 42.66
N VAL A 1078 -38.84 38.17 43.71
CA VAL A 1078 -37.48 38.62 44.04
C VAL A 1078 -36.87 37.69 45.09
N LEU A 1079 -35.79 36.99 44.73
CA LEU A 1079 -35.07 36.13 45.68
C LEU A 1079 -34.35 36.95 46.76
N PRO A 1080 -34.45 36.56 48.05
CA PRO A 1080 -33.67 37.17 49.11
C PRO A 1080 -32.17 37.16 48.83
N ALA A 1081 -31.47 38.21 49.28
CA ALA A 1081 -30.05 38.38 49.00
C ALA A 1081 -29.21 37.19 49.49
N ARG A 1082 -28.39 36.63 48.59
CA ARG A 1082 -27.54 35.43 48.74
C ARG A 1082 -28.26 34.07 48.75
N THR A 1083 -29.57 34.00 48.55
CA THR A 1083 -30.26 32.71 48.31
C THR A 1083 -29.87 32.15 46.94
N GLU A 1084 -29.35 30.92 46.87
CA GLU A 1084 -29.18 30.21 45.60
C GLU A 1084 -30.46 29.48 45.19
N LEU A 1085 -30.86 29.64 43.92
CA LEU A 1085 -31.93 28.85 43.30
C LEU A 1085 -31.36 28.08 42.09
N THR A 1086 -31.63 26.77 42.05
CA THR A 1086 -31.29 25.91 40.90
C THR A 1086 -32.44 25.97 39.89
N VAL A 1087 -32.18 26.49 38.69
CA VAL A 1087 -33.24 26.86 37.73
C VAL A 1087 -33.45 25.83 36.61
N ARG A 1088 -32.62 24.79 36.53
CA ARG A 1088 -32.87 23.53 35.80
C ARG A 1088 -32.23 22.39 36.57
N ARG A 1089 -32.82 21.19 36.57
CA ARG A 1089 -32.26 20.01 37.27
C ARG A 1089 -31.06 19.39 36.53
N SER A 1090 -30.98 19.50 35.19
CA SER A 1090 -29.89 18.92 34.39
C SER A 1090 -28.63 19.80 34.34
N ALA A 1091 -27.46 19.16 34.34
CA ALA A 1091 -26.14 19.81 34.35
C ALA A 1091 -25.57 20.13 32.94
N ASN A 1092 -26.42 20.13 31.91
CA ASN A 1092 -26.00 20.36 30.52
C ASN A 1092 -25.40 21.78 30.34
N LEU A 1093 -24.20 21.82 29.78
CA LEU A 1093 -23.40 23.03 29.56
C LEU A 1093 -24.11 24.03 28.63
N HIS A 1094 -24.81 23.56 27.59
CA HIS A 1094 -25.54 24.42 26.66
C HIS A 1094 -26.75 25.10 27.30
N THR A 1095 -27.43 24.45 28.23
CA THR A 1095 -28.57 25.04 28.97
C THR A 1095 -28.14 25.86 30.20
N GLY A 1096 -26.94 26.46 30.15
CA GLY A 1096 -26.39 27.32 31.20
C GLY A 1096 -25.61 26.62 32.32
N GLY A 1097 -25.50 25.29 32.31
CA GLY A 1097 -24.72 24.52 33.29
C GLY A 1097 -23.24 24.94 33.34
N THR A 1098 -22.55 24.58 34.41
CA THR A 1098 -21.12 24.90 34.63
C THR A 1098 -20.28 23.64 34.74
N ILE A 1099 -18.98 23.73 34.48
CA ILE A 1099 -18.02 22.62 34.55
C ILE A 1099 -16.89 22.97 35.51
N HIS A 1100 -16.50 22.02 36.35
CA HIS A 1100 -15.50 22.19 37.42
C HIS A 1100 -14.49 21.05 37.32
N ASP A 1101 -13.23 21.36 37.01
CA ASP A 1101 -12.16 20.36 36.91
C ASP A 1101 -11.92 19.67 38.26
N VAL A 1102 -11.93 18.34 38.26
CA VAL A 1102 -11.65 17.47 39.42
C VAL A 1102 -10.64 16.37 39.07
N THR A 1103 -9.87 16.53 37.98
CA THR A 1103 -8.98 15.49 37.42
C THR A 1103 -8.00 14.92 38.45
N GLY A 1104 -7.51 15.75 39.38
CA GLY A 1104 -6.59 15.34 40.45
C GLY A 1104 -7.27 14.70 41.68
N GLU A 1105 -8.60 14.61 41.71
CA GLU A 1105 -9.38 14.16 42.88
C GLU A 1105 -10.20 12.88 42.62
N VAL A 1106 -10.15 12.33 41.41
CA VAL A 1106 -10.98 11.19 40.99
C VAL A 1106 -10.56 9.89 41.71
N HIS A 1107 -11.52 9.22 42.33
CA HIS A 1107 -11.32 7.92 42.96
C HIS A 1107 -10.99 6.83 41.91
N PRO A 1108 -9.98 5.95 42.13
CA PRO A 1108 -9.52 4.99 41.11
C PRO A 1108 -10.60 4.12 40.47
N VAL A 1109 -11.59 3.66 41.24
CA VAL A 1109 -12.73 2.87 40.75
C VAL A 1109 -13.52 3.59 39.64
N LEU A 1110 -13.61 4.92 39.68
CA LEU A 1110 -14.29 5.72 38.65
C LEU A 1110 -13.47 5.78 37.35
N VAL A 1111 -12.13 5.84 37.48
CA VAL A 1111 -11.19 5.77 36.35
C VAL A 1111 -11.23 4.38 35.71
N GLU A 1112 -11.24 3.32 36.54
CA GLU A 1112 -11.38 1.94 36.08
C GLU A 1112 -12.71 1.70 35.37
N ALA A 1113 -13.83 2.18 35.92
CA ALA A 1113 -15.15 2.10 35.29
C ALA A 1113 -15.19 2.83 33.93
N ALA A 1114 -14.63 4.04 33.84
CA ALA A 1114 -14.57 4.79 32.58
C ALA A 1114 -13.69 4.10 31.52
N VAL A 1115 -12.54 3.55 31.93
CA VAL A 1115 -11.66 2.79 31.03
C VAL A 1115 -12.29 1.45 30.61
N ALA A 1116 -13.03 0.78 31.49
CA ALA A 1116 -13.78 -0.43 31.17
C ALA A 1116 -14.91 -0.14 30.16
N ALA A 1117 -15.70 0.91 30.38
CA ALA A 1117 -16.74 1.35 29.45
C ALA A 1117 -16.19 1.67 28.06
N ALA A 1118 -15.12 2.48 27.99
CA ALA A 1118 -14.48 2.83 26.72
C ALA A 1118 -13.95 1.60 25.96
N LYS A 1119 -13.33 0.64 26.67
CA LYS A 1119 -12.86 -0.62 26.07
C LYS A 1119 -13.99 -1.53 25.60
N ALA A 1120 -15.10 -1.60 26.34
CA ALA A 1120 -16.26 -2.42 25.97
C ALA A 1120 -16.93 -1.93 24.68
N ILE A 1121 -16.90 -0.61 24.43
CA ILE A 1121 -17.42 0.04 23.21
C ILE A 1121 -16.36 0.05 22.08
N GLU A 1122 -15.11 -0.37 22.37
CA GLU A 1122 -13.94 -0.25 21.49
C GLU A 1122 -13.67 1.17 20.96
N ILE A 1123 -13.99 2.18 21.78
CA ILE A 1123 -13.83 3.60 21.41
C ILE A 1123 -12.56 4.21 22.03
N PRO A 1124 -11.58 4.66 21.23
CA PRO A 1124 -10.29 5.12 21.75
C PRO A 1124 -10.29 6.58 22.24
N VAL A 1125 -11.37 7.33 21.96
CA VAL A 1125 -11.59 8.73 22.36
C VAL A 1125 -13.08 8.90 22.73
N THR A 1126 -13.39 9.08 24.02
CA THR A 1126 -14.78 9.19 24.49
C THR A 1126 -14.92 10.01 25.76
N GLY A 1127 -16.11 10.55 25.99
CA GLY A 1127 -16.53 11.15 27.26
C GLY A 1127 -17.49 10.19 27.96
N ILE A 1128 -17.06 9.63 29.09
CA ILE A 1128 -17.88 8.75 29.93
C ILE A 1128 -18.52 9.59 31.02
N ASP A 1129 -19.85 9.49 31.15
CA ASP A 1129 -20.62 10.31 32.07
C ASP A 1129 -21.15 9.42 33.20
N LEU A 1130 -20.72 9.71 34.43
CA LEU A 1130 -21.07 8.95 35.64
C LEU A 1130 -21.84 9.84 36.61
N MET A 1131 -22.97 9.36 37.14
CA MET A 1131 -23.58 9.94 38.33
C MET A 1131 -22.88 9.40 39.57
N VAL A 1132 -22.31 10.28 40.40
CA VAL A 1132 -21.48 9.91 41.56
C VAL A 1132 -21.92 10.64 42.83
N LYS A 1133 -21.73 10.06 44.02
CA LYS A 1133 -21.97 10.79 45.28
C LYS A 1133 -20.94 11.91 45.52
N SER A 1134 -19.72 11.71 45.00
CA SER A 1134 -18.61 12.67 44.94
C SER A 1134 -17.55 12.06 44.02
N PRO A 1135 -16.74 12.85 43.29
CA PRO A 1135 -15.60 12.32 42.54
C PRO A 1135 -14.57 11.57 43.43
N ARG A 1136 -14.59 11.78 44.76
CA ARG A 1136 -13.63 11.22 45.71
C ARG A 1136 -14.01 9.84 46.29
N VAL A 1137 -15.15 9.25 45.89
CA VAL A 1137 -15.67 7.96 46.43
C VAL A 1137 -15.95 6.95 45.31
N PRO A 1138 -16.00 5.62 45.59
CA PRO A 1138 -16.25 4.59 44.58
C PRO A 1138 -17.72 4.48 44.11
N ASP A 1139 -18.68 5.15 44.74
CA ASP A 1139 -20.10 5.09 44.38
C ASP A 1139 -20.40 5.76 43.03
N TYR A 1140 -20.80 4.96 42.03
CA TYR A 1140 -21.21 5.46 40.71
C TYR A 1140 -22.38 4.70 40.05
N ARG A 1141 -22.97 5.36 39.05
CA ARG A 1141 -23.79 4.78 37.98
C ARG A 1141 -23.39 5.40 36.64
N PHE A 1142 -23.16 4.58 35.62
CA PHE A 1142 -22.91 5.02 34.25
C PHE A 1142 -24.19 5.54 33.59
N ILE A 1143 -24.13 6.71 32.96
CA ILE A 1143 -25.30 7.39 32.36
C ILE A 1143 -25.24 7.36 30.83
N GLU A 1144 -24.11 7.76 30.23
CA GLU A 1144 -23.88 7.74 28.78
C GLU A 1144 -22.39 7.74 28.40
N ALA A 1145 -22.09 7.44 27.13
CA ALA A 1145 -20.76 7.56 26.52
C ALA A 1145 -20.88 8.38 25.23
N ASN A 1146 -20.07 9.43 25.10
CA ASN A 1146 -20.08 10.37 23.97
C ASN A 1146 -18.86 10.15 23.07
N GLU A 1147 -19.04 10.09 21.75
CA GLU A 1147 -17.99 9.93 20.74
C GLU A 1147 -17.33 11.26 20.32
N ARG A 1148 -18.04 12.38 20.49
CA ARG A 1148 -17.51 13.75 20.44
C ARG A 1148 -17.52 14.39 21.83
N PRO A 1149 -16.57 14.08 22.72
CA PRO A 1149 -16.60 14.55 24.09
C PRO A 1149 -16.47 16.07 24.33
N GLY A 1150 -16.08 16.86 23.32
CA GLY A 1150 -15.91 18.32 23.43
C GLY A 1150 -14.64 18.72 24.17
N LEU A 1151 -13.47 18.33 23.64
CA LEU A 1151 -12.17 18.40 24.33
C LEU A 1151 -11.80 19.80 24.88
N ALA A 1152 -12.24 20.88 24.23
CA ALA A 1152 -12.01 22.26 24.66
C ALA A 1152 -12.70 22.61 26.01
N ASN A 1153 -13.79 21.93 26.37
CA ASN A 1153 -14.51 22.17 27.63
C ASN A 1153 -13.69 21.78 28.89
N HIS A 1154 -12.51 21.19 28.70
CA HIS A 1154 -11.65 20.65 29.76
C HIS A 1154 -10.26 21.32 29.82
N GLU A 1155 -10.02 22.43 29.12
CA GLU A 1155 -8.82 23.24 29.35
C GLU A 1155 -8.75 23.70 30.83
N PRO A 1156 -7.57 23.72 31.46
CA PRO A 1156 -6.22 23.56 30.89
C PRO A 1156 -5.68 22.12 30.91
N GLN A 1157 -6.53 21.10 31.08
CA GLN A 1157 -6.06 19.70 30.97
C GLN A 1157 -5.62 19.38 29.54
N PRO A 1158 -4.61 18.52 29.33
CA PRO A 1158 -3.92 18.34 28.04
C PRO A 1158 -4.73 17.47 27.05
N THR A 1159 -6.01 17.76 26.85
CA THR A 1159 -6.92 16.94 26.03
C THR A 1159 -6.54 16.95 24.55
N ALA A 1160 -6.22 18.12 24.00
CA ALA A 1160 -5.71 18.26 22.63
C ALA A 1160 -4.33 17.61 22.48
N GLU A 1161 -3.40 17.82 23.42
CA GLU A 1161 -2.09 17.17 23.40
C GLU A 1161 -2.20 15.64 23.40
N ARG A 1162 -3.13 15.07 24.19
CA ARG A 1162 -3.36 13.63 24.30
C ARG A 1162 -4.07 13.05 23.08
N PHE A 1163 -4.95 13.82 22.45
CA PHE A 1163 -5.57 13.45 21.17
C PHE A 1163 -4.53 13.42 20.04
N ILE A 1164 -3.67 14.45 19.94
CA ILE A 1164 -2.57 14.48 18.96
C ILE A 1164 -1.49 13.42 19.27
N ASP A 1165 -1.23 13.11 20.54
CA ASP A 1165 -0.41 11.97 20.96
C ASP A 1165 -0.93 10.62 20.45
N LEU A 1166 -2.24 10.44 20.38
CA LEU A 1166 -2.89 9.22 19.91
C LEU A 1166 -2.88 9.14 18.38
N LEU A 1167 -3.23 10.23 17.71
CA LEU A 1167 -3.21 10.30 16.25
C LEU A 1167 -1.79 10.29 15.67
N PHE A 1168 -0.81 10.89 16.35
CA PHE A 1168 0.57 11.04 15.87
C PHE A 1168 1.59 10.80 16.99
N PRO A 1169 1.77 9.57 17.49
CA PRO A 1169 2.69 9.26 18.60
C PRO A 1169 4.18 9.53 18.27
N LEU A 1170 4.52 9.71 16.99
CA LEU A 1170 5.86 10.13 16.55
C LEU A 1170 6.07 11.65 16.59
N SER A 1171 5.04 12.46 16.83
CA SER A 1171 5.16 13.90 17.08
C SER A 1171 5.81 14.20 18.44
N LEU A 1172 5.72 13.26 19.39
CA LEU A 1172 6.34 13.38 20.70
C LEU A 1172 7.88 13.42 20.63
N PRO A 1173 8.55 14.26 21.45
CA PRO A 1173 9.99 14.23 21.64
C PRO A 1173 10.49 12.85 22.06
N GLN A 1174 11.70 12.46 21.61
CA GLN A 1174 12.24 11.12 21.82
C GLN A 1174 12.23 10.68 23.29
N ALA A 1175 12.66 11.55 24.21
CA ALA A 1175 12.65 11.24 25.65
C ALA A 1175 11.24 10.98 26.21
N ALA A 1176 10.20 11.65 25.70
CA ALA A 1176 8.81 11.39 26.09
C ALA A 1176 8.31 10.05 25.52
N ARG A 1177 8.72 9.68 24.30
CA ARG A 1177 8.42 8.37 23.70
C ARG A 1177 9.13 7.22 24.41
N GLU A 1178 10.33 7.46 24.92
CA GLU A 1178 11.10 6.49 25.73
C GLU A 1178 10.53 6.35 27.14
N ALA A 1179 10.07 7.45 27.76
CA ALA A 1179 9.35 7.41 29.03
C ALA A 1179 7.99 6.69 28.92
N ARG A 1180 7.29 6.81 27.79
CA ARG A 1180 5.99 6.15 27.52
C ARG A 1180 6.12 4.69 27.03
N ARG A 1181 7.36 4.18 26.92
CA ARG A 1181 7.69 2.76 26.64
C ARG A 1181 8.15 1.99 27.89
N LYS A 1182 8.24 2.66 29.03
CA LYS A 1182 8.47 2.09 30.36
C LYS A 1182 7.15 2.09 31.13
#